data_AF-A0A1X4HTJ3-F1
#
_entry.id   AF-A0A1X4HTJ3-F1
#
_cell.length_a   1.000
_cell.length_b   1.000
_cell.length_c   1.000
_cell.angle_alpha   90.00
_cell.angle_beta   90.00
_cell.angle_gamma   90.00
#
_symmetry.space_group_name_H-M   'P 1'
#
loop_
_entity.id
_entity.type
_entity.pdbx_description
1 polymer ?
#
loop_
_entity_poly.entity_id
_entity_poly.type
_entity_poly.pdbx_seq_one_letter_code
_entity_poly.pdbx_strand_id
1 'polypeptide(L)'
;QLIPFRDRLMRGQEWEPDDCFSTGIPDPSDGTLPFPERVLAAHPGFEELAAEKILLLRERTHGWTYVSKKEIDAVLQGLDETAPALLITLLDEVADLALRDEDRPTAAAWFGRARTAERTQARKVDKEWLLGRYLAYAEAGALSATTLRAWARELAAKSAATPADLPRFREVAIRRMQASSEIHPQLALDLRKLAKAAGADPERELATLLEEMLRTGHIPLNDEKFWADCLKGTAVDLLVQHAPGTARKMLDQRPHRSLAGSGLWLHLLERTGALALLTGEAPGLKPGEAAAWLTAGIATRRDGNGTWPVMYEITERIAPKLAADGVPVEIRYQRIGNNRDHYHKTPLDLIDLLLEHGVPVSDPPELLGPCKPHDVELSRRPELKHLQADPRFARELRARTRADLEMTIRDLGTNSWYQPHQSKGWDRIPQLFDNRLGHEEIRAWFGRERAKLRTVADFDDLVLLLGRLVHAGAALDLLPKDADVAAEFAAVDVVPLLMAKLPDTVARPQVEELLGRLEPCYVGRDGVQPPNRGPIQETLPQLGDPTRSEAASSLVMAVNCRAGLEKLTHRFTPVEDGAKPTADRRPTDPDERVGRLMIRLAKDDTVVWDGDLTKPTTTFERLRRDDGFRHTHACAAPLALCAVSTGQAGWLSPVGALTAYAAHPFVTDEPGRWRIARCEVPEYRGGRAVAFDGEVFRTATSVAYVLASGGRDPWRTLWEYAPDGVFPEDGPLAAGGAELTDVHLLEPVRPGHWFTRFAELYREHGHAPARPELATAFAERLGLTPAEATVLLTAHVPCTPRRSGQRHSYRPRYRSADLEAWKIRRKDAEQAVAVLTDMLGPDRVATLYDRLLPDDPEQLWTTGPDVDRAAAWWLAELGSPLPVPTALLPLAAKETRPPKGEEALPRQLLQGTPGHWPHLRLPALLARVAAGTDCLAPHSADGPEGPPQPSALPRIAAWIAYRTPAGDPLRPVAGAAISRLCEERAAGPGPLTLFSLQSNYLMGPPPATETLTAHPAVTEVDDPVYDVRHLRVDPAALKGPDDPLLDAVDAYLDSVLPSQWLPSPSGLPAVADLRLLLSDDFAALGRHLTTGTERPAGWEQHPERSVPHLVEECARAYGLSRDAASLHLMLLALPDPTDRNVRTWTGWKPGRFKEAEAELAASGRVLRAVRPRAGRSLFLPGAWQDRKPPRLPVEVSKLGLLPLAREHRSTSHLAAVPSAPLSTLFTRAWEGARTRRG
;
A
#
# COMPACT_ATOMS: atom_id res chain seq x y z
N GLN A 1 -48.70 -18.45 16.34
CA GLN A 1 -49.93 -19.14 15.91
C GLN A 1 -49.67 -19.74 14.53
N LEU A 2 -49.56 -21.07 14.47
CA LEU A 2 -49.04 -21.91 13.38
C LEU A 2 -50.15 -22.43 12.43
N ILE A 3 -51.33 -21.82 12.47
CA ILE A 3 -52.61 -22.46 12.11
C ILE A 3 -53.10 -22.20 10.66
N PRO A 4 -52.76 -21.13 9.91
CA PRO A 4 -53.38 -20.93 8.58
C PRO A 4 -52.78 -21.77 7.44
N PHE A 5 -51.47 -22.08 7.49
CA PHE A 5 -50.74 -22.64 6.35
C PHE A 5 -50.85 -24.17 6.25
N ARG A 6 -50.78 -24.85 7.40
CA ARG A 6 -50.96 -26.30 7.51
C ARG A 6 -52.41 -26.73 7.29
N ASP A 7 -53.37 -26.04 7.90
CA ASP A 7 -54.79 -26.47 7.89
C ASP A 7 -55.54 -26.13 6.59
N ARG A 8 -54.93 -25.36 5.68
CA ARG A 8 -55.40 -25.20 4.29
C ARG A 8 -54.91 -26.33 3.37
N LEU A 9 -53.67 -26.78 3.54
CA LEU A 9 -53.09 -27.89 2.77
C LEU A 9 -53.62 -29.25 3.24
N MET A 10 -53.77 -29.45 4.56
CA MET A 10 -54.17 -30.74 5.17
C MET A 10 -55.68 -31.06 5.08
N ARG A 11 -56.47 -30.29 4.33
CA ARG A 11 -57.91 -30.54 4.12
C ARG A 11 -58.23 -31.49 2.96
N GLY A 12 -57.25 -31.88 2.15
CA GLY A 12 -57.38 -32.97 1.18
C GLY A 12 -56.40 -34.10 1.53
N GLN A 13 -56.91 -35.25 1.95
CA GLN A 13 -56.07 -36.41 2.31
C GLN A 13 -55.53 -37.20 1.10
N GLU A 14 -55.64 -36.67 -0.12
CA GLU A 14 -55.30 -37.38 -1.36
C GLU A 14 -54.72 -36.42 -2.42
N TRP A 15 -53.63 -35.72 -2.11
CA TRP A 15 -52.90 -34.96 -3.14
C TRP A 15 -51.69 -35.78 -3.60
N GLU A 16 -51.80 -36.43 -4.76
CA GLU A 16 -50.63 -36.81 -5.55
C GLU A 16 -50.16 -35.56 -6.33
N PRO A 17 -48.85 -35.25 -6.35
CA PRO A 17 -48.35 -34.18 -7.20
C PRO A 17 -48.44 -34.61 -8.67
N ASP A 18 -49.51 -34.20 -9.35
CA ASP A 18 -49.58 -34.21 -10.81
C ASP A 18 -48.82 -32.97 -11.34
N ASP A 19 -48.05 -33.14 -12.42
CA ASP A 19 -47.32 -32.07 -13.13
C ASP A 19 -46.23 -31.28 -12.35
N CYS A 20 -45.72 -31.80 -11.23
CA CYS A 20 -44.48 -31.27 -10.63
C CYS A 20 -43.26 -31.62 -11.48
N PHE A 21 -42.33 -30.67 -11.69
CA PHE A 21 -41.04 -30.98 -12.33
C PHE A 21 -40.29 -32.07 -11.54
N SER A 22 -39.38 -32.81 -12.19
CA SER A 22 -38.50 -33.80 -11.52
C SER A 22 -37.61 -33.23 -10.40
N THR A 23 -37.67 -31.91 -10.17
CA THR A 23 -37.02 -31.15 -9.11
C THR A 23 -37.88 -30.95 -7.86
N GLY A 24 -39.19 -31.25 -7.90
CA GLY A 24 -40.17 -30.94 -6.86
C GLY A 24 -40.74 -29.51 -6.95
N ILE A 25 -40.46 -28.76 -8.01
CA ILE A 25 -40.96 -27.38 -8.17
C ILE A 25 -42.24 -27.42 -9.01
N PRO A 26 -43.34 -26.73 -8.64
CA PRO A 26 -44.57 -26.69 -9.44
C PRO A 26 -44.41 -25.90 -10.75
N ASP A 27 -45.18 -26.27 -11.78
CA ASP A 27 -45.31 -25.51 -13.02
C ASP A 27 -45.92 -24.11 -12.73
N PRO A 28 -45.25 -23.01 -13.11
CA PRO A 28 -45.74 -21.65 -12.87
C PRO A 28 -46.95 -21.25 -13.73
N SER A 29 -47.40 -22.08 -14.68
CA SER A 29 -48.48 -21.75 -15.61
C SER A 29 -49.90 -21.91 -15.05
N ASP A 30 -50.07 -22.46 -13.83
CA ASP A 30 -51.40 -22.73 -13.26
C ASP A 30 -51.54 -22.22 -11.79
N GLY A 31 -52.09 -21.01 -11.60
CA GLY A 31 -52.73 -20.61 -10.33
C GLY A 31 -51.90 -20.58 -9.03
N THR A 32 -50.62 -20.19 -9.09
CA THR A 32 -49.61 -20.16 -7.99
C THR A 32 -50.08 -20.09 -6.53
N LEU A 33 -49.70 -21.10 -5.73
CA LEU A 33 -49.56 -20.96 -4.28
C LEU A 33 -48.40 -19.97 -3.98
N PRO A 34 -48.59 -18.96 -3.10
CA PRO A 34 -47.52 -18.03 -2.73
C PRO A 34 -46.43 -18.72 -1.88
N PHE A 35 -45.27 -18.08 -1.75
CA PHE A 35 -44.36 -18.39 -0.65
C PHE A 35 -44.99 -17.89 0.66
N PRO A 36 -45.05 -18.71 1.73
CA PRO A 36 -44.34 -19.98 1.95
C PRO A 36 -45.04 -21.28 1.49
N GLU A 37 -46.33 -21.27 1.16
CA GLU A 37 -47.15 -22.46 0.88
C GLU A 37 -46.61 -23.33 -0.26
N ARG A 38 -46.04 -22.72 -1.30
CA ARG A 38 -45.42 -23.46 -2.41
C ARG A 38 -44.24 -24.33 -2.00
N VAL A 39 -43.48 -23.93 -0.97
CA VAL A 39 -42.32 -24.70 -0.50
C VAL A 39 -42.78 -25.92 0.29
N LEU A 40 -43.90 -25.81 1.01
CA LEU A 40 -44.49 -26.95 1.71
C LEU A 40 -45.05 -27.98 0.71
N ALA A 41 -45.71 -27.50 -0.36
CA ALA A 41 -46.24 -28.37 -1.41
C ALA A 41 -45.14 -29.04 -2.27
N ALA A 42 -44.02 -28.35 -2.47
CA ALA A 42 -42.88 -28.81 -3.29
C ALA A 42 -42.07 -29.96 -2.68
N HIS A 43 -42.18 -30.21 -1.37
CA HIS A 43 -41.33 -31.15 -0.64
C HIS A 43 -42.15 -32.12 0.23
N PRO A 44 -42.92 -33.04 -0.38
CA PRO A 44 -43.67 -34.05 0.35
C PRO A 44 -42.75 -34.93 1.21
N GLY A 45 -43.13 -35.20 2.45
CA GLY A 45 -42.33 -35.90 3.47
C GLY A 45 -41.33 -35.04 4.24
N PHE A 46 -41.17 -33.74 3.90
CA PHE A 46 -40.34 -32.78 4.62
C PHE A 46 -41.14 -31.56 5.11
N GLU A 47 -42.47 -31.66 5.20
CA GLU A 47 -43.37 -30.55 5.47
C GLU A 47 -43.11 -29.91 6.84
N GLU A 48 -42.84 -30.74 7.87
CA GLU A 48 -42.53 -30.26 9.21
C GLU A 48 -41.20 -29.49 9.25
N LEU A 49 -40.15 -30.04 8.61
CA LEU A 49 -38.84 -29.40 8.52
C LEU A 49 -38.90 -28.11 7.69
N ALA A 50 -39.62 -28.12 6.57
CA ALA A 50 -39.83 -26.93 5.74
C ALA A 50 -40.59 -25.84 6.52
N ALA A 51 -41.65 -26.20 7.24
CA ALA A 51 -42.40 -25.27 8.08
C ALA A 51 -41.54 -24.67 9.20
N GLU A 52 -40.73 -25.49 9.88
CA GLU A 52 -39.78 -25.04 10.90
C GLU A 52 -38.81 -24.00 10.33
N LYS A 53 -38.15 -24.32 9.21
CA LYS A 53 -37.16 -23.42 8.58
C LYS A 53 -37.79 -22.14 8.07
N ILE A 54 -38.97 -22.20 7.48
CA ILE A 54 -39.72 -21.02 7.02
C ILE A 54 -40.09 -20.11 8.18
N LEU A 55 -40.52 -20.67 9.32
CA LEU A 55 -40.84 -19.88 10.51
C LEU A 55 -39.61 -19.18 11.08
N LEU A 56 -38.49 -19.90 11.19
CA LEU A 56 -37.22 -19.33 11.61
C LEU A 56 -36.74 -18.23 10.66
N LEU A 57 -36.85 -18.46 9.34
CA LEU A 57 -36.53 -17.44 8.35
C LEU A 57 -37.46 -16.22 8.49
N ARG A 58 -38.77 -16.41 8.67
CA ARG A 58 -39.73 -15.32 8.88
C ARG A 58 -39.40 -14.50 10.13
N GLU A 59 -39.03 -15.17 11.21
CA GLU A 59 -38.63 -14.52 12.46
C GLU A 59 -37.36 -13.68 12.26
N ARG A 60 -36.30 -14.28 11.69
CA ARG A 60 -35.02 -13.60 11.48
C ARG A 60 -35.11 -12.45 10.47
N THR A 61 -35.98 -12.58 9.48
CA THR A 61 -36.24 -11.53 8.49
C THR A 61 -37.29 -10.50 8.92
N HIS A 62 -37.74 -10.55 10.18
CA HIS A 62 -38.75 -9.63 10.73
C HIS A 62 -40.04 -9.58 9.90
N GLY A 63 -40.50 -10.74 9.42
CA GLY A 63 -41.65 -10.83 8.54
C GLY A 63 -41.33 -10.56 7.06
N TRP A 64 -40.14 -10.95 6.61
CA TRP A 64 -39.67 -10.77 5.23
C TRP A 64 -39.44 -9.32 4.80
N THR A 65 -39.16 -8.43 5.75
CA THR A 65 -38.89 -7.00 5.50
C THR A 65 -37.43 -6.63 5.72
N TYR A 66 -36.60 -7.60 6.09
CA TYR A 66 -35.20 -7.40 6.44
C TYR A 66 -34.35 -8.59 6.02
N VAL A 67 -33.20 -8.32 5.42
CA VAL A 67 -32.27 -9.34 4.93
C VAL A 67 -30.94 -9.25 5.68
N SER A 68 -30.66 -10.23 6.53
CA SER A 68 -29.35 -10.42 7.17
C SER A 68 -28.73 -11.72 6.70
N LYS A 69 -27.62 -11.60 5.96
CA LYS A 69 -26.91 -12.74 5.41
C LYS A 69 -26.51 -13.75 6.49
N LYS A 70 -25.97 -13.26 7.61
CA LYS A 70 -25.49 -14.09 8.72
C LYS A 70 -26.62 -14.89 9.37
N GLU A 71 -27.77 -14.27 9.56
CA GLU A 71 -28.90 -14.91 10.23
C GLU A 71 -29.60 -15.93 9.34
N ILE A 72 -29.80 -15.60 8.06
CA ILE A 72 -30.37 -16.53 7.09
C ILE A 72 -29.44 -17.73 6.86
N ASP A 73 -28.12 -17.50 6.72
CA ASP A 73 -27.16 -18.60 6.56
C ASP A 73 -27.16 -19.53 7.79
N ALA A 74 -27.39 -19.02 9.00
CA ALA A 74 -27.52 -19.82 10.21
C ALA A 74 -28.79 -20.70 10.20
N VAL A 75 -29.92 -20.20 9.67
CA VAL A 75 -31.14 -21.00 9.55
C VAL A 75 -30.99 -22.12 8.52
N LEU A 76 -30.34 -21.81 7.39
CA LEU A 76 -30.11 -22.75 6.28
C LEU A 76 -28.98 -23.76 6.55
N GLN A 77 -28.26 -23.61 7.66
CA GLN A 77 -27.14 -24.48 8.02
C GLN A 77 -27.59 -25.95 8.17
N GLY A 78 -26.83 -26.88 7.58
CA GLY A 78 -27.03 -28.33 7.67
C GLY A 78 -28.05 -28.92 6.67
N LEU A 79 -28.84 -28.10 5.98
CA LEU A 79 -29.82 -28.60 5.00
C LEU A 79 -29.17 -29.19 3.74
N ASP A 80 -27.91 -28.85 3.48
CA ASP A 80 -27.12 -29.43 2.38
C ASP A 80 -26.88 -30.94 2.56
N GLU A 81 -26.99 -31.44 3.80
CA GLU A 81 -26.87 -32.85 4.14
C GLU A 81 -28.23 -33.52 4.34
N THR A 82 -29.15 -32.83 5.06
CA THR A 82 -30.39 -33.46 5.54
C THR A 82 -31.55 -33.35 4.55
N ALA A 83 -31.68 -32.22 3.86
CA ALA A 83 -32.76 -31.96 2.91
C ALA A 83 -32.25 -31.11 1.73
N PRO A 84 -31.39 -31.66 0.86
CA PRO A 84 -30.67 -30.88 -0.14
C PRO A 84 -31.61 -30.27 -1.20
N ALA A 85 -32.76 -30.90 -1.44
CA ALA A 85 -33.83 -30.39 -2.29
C ALA A 85 -34.43 -29.09 -1.72
N LEU A 86 -34.79 -29.14 -0.44
CA LEU A 86 -35.38 -28.05 0.31
C LEU A 86 -34.42 -26.87 0.41
N LEU A 87 -33.12 -27.15 0.60
CA LEU A 87 -32.09 -26.09 0.60
C LEU A 87 -32.07 -25.31 -0.71
N ILE A 88 -32.13 -25.98 -1.87
CA ILE A 88 -32.11 -25.30 -3.17
C ILE A 88 -33.32 -24.37 -3.29
N THR A 89 -34.52 -24.87 -2.98
CA THR A 89 -35.74 -24.06 -3.01
C THR A 89 -35.64 -22.88 -2.06
N LEU A 90 -35.27 -23.09 -0.79
CA LEU A 90 -35.13 -22.01 0.18
C LEU A 90 -34.05 -20.98 -0.22
N LEU A 91 -32.93 -21.40 -0.82
CA LEU A 91 -31.91 -20.50 -1.33
C LEU A 91 -32.43 -19.64 -2.49
N ASP A 92 -33.23 -20.21 -3.39
CA ASP A 92 -33.89 -19.46 -4.47
C ASP A 92 -34.91 -18.45 -3.89
N GLU A 93 -35.66 -18.82 -2.84
CA GLU A 93 -36.60 -17.91 -2.17
C GLU A 93 -35.91 -16.73 -1.47
N VAL A 94 -34.84 -17.00 -0.70
CA VAL A 94 -34.13 -15.92 -0.01
C VAL A 94 -33.34 -15.04 -0.98
N ALA A 95 -32.89 -15.61 -2.11
CA ALA A 95 -32.30 -14.83 -3.18
C ALA A 95 -33.34 -13.90 -3.84
N ASP A 96 -34.57 -14.39 -4.08
CA ASP A 96 -35.67 -13.59 -4.62
C ASP A 96 -36.11 -12.51 -3.62
N LEU A 97 -36.09 -12.81 -2.31
CA LEU A 97 -36.34 -11.83 -1.26
C LEU A 97 -35.28 -10.72 -1.23
N ALA A 98 -34.00 -11.08 -1.21
CA ALA A 98 -32.89 -10.11 -1.26
C ALA A 98 -32.96 -9.23 -2.52
N LEU A 99 -33.43 -9.80 -3.64
CA LEU A 99 -33.62 -9.05 -4.87
C LEU A 99 -34.75 -8.01 -4.77
N ARG A 100 -35.86 -8.35 -4.09
CA ARG A 100 -36.97 -7.42 -3.82
C ARG A 100 -36.57 -6.28 -2.89
N ASP A 101 -35.67 -6.53 -1.95
CA ASP A 101 -35.12 -5.53 -1.02
C ASP A 101 -33.94 -4.73 -1.64
N GLU A 102 -33.69 -4.90 -2.94
CA GLU A 102 -32.61 -4.25 -3.70
C GLU A 102 -31.17 -4.58 -3.21
N ASP A 103 -30.97 -5.60 -2.36
CA ASP A 103 -29.66 -6.11 -1.93
C ASP A 103 -29.06 -7.07 -2.98
N ARG A 104 -28.59 -6.48 -4.09
CA ARG A 104 -28.02 -7.19 -5.24
C ARG A 104 -26.82 -8.10 -4.87
N PRO A 105 -25.84 -7.67 -4.04
CA PRO A 105 -24.73 -8.53 -3.65
C PRO A 105 -25.17 -9.80 -2.91
N THR A 106 -26.14 -9.69 -2.01
CA THR A 106 -26.63 -10.83 -1.24
C THR A 106 -27.49 -11.76 -2.12
N ALA A 107 -28.35 -11.20 -2.96
CA ALA A 107 -29.12 -11.97 -3.94
C ALA A 107 -28.21 -12.79 -4.87
N ALA A 108 -27.13 -12.17 -5.38
CA ALA A 108 -26.14 -12.84 -6.22
C ALA A 108 -25.42 -14.00 -5.51
N ALA A 109 -25.12 -13.83 -4.21
CA ALA A 109 -24.46 -14.84 -3.40
C ALA A 109 -25.35 -16.07 -3.18
N TRP A 110 -26.62 -15.88 -2.82
CA TRP A 110 -27.55 -16.99 -2.59
C TRP A 110 -27.99 -17.68 -3.87
N PHE A 111 -28.24 -16.93 -4.95
CA PHE A 111 -28.51 -17.53 -6.27
C PHE A 111 -27.31 -18.37 -6.74
N GLY A 112 -26.09 -17.85 -6.60
CA GLY A 112 -24.87 -18.61 -6.92
C GLY A 112 -24.71 -19.88 -6.07
N ARG A 113 -25.10 -19.83 -4.78
CA ARG A 113 -25.11 -20.98 -3.87
C ARG A 113 -26.17 -22.00 -4.26
N ALA A 114 -27.39 -21.58 -4.62
CA ALA A 114 -28.47 -22.45 -5.10
C ALA A 114 -28.02 -23.26 -6.31
N ARG A 115 -27.49 -22.58 -7.34
CA ARG A 115 -26.96 -23.23 -8.55
C ARG A 115 -25.79 -24.16 -8.27
N THR A 116 -24.98 -23.86 -7.26
CA THR A 116 -23.88 -24.74 -6.83
C THR A 116 -24.40 -26.01 -6.17
N ALA A 117 -25.37 -25.89 -5.26
CA ALA A 117 -26.01 -27.03 -4.60
C ALA A 117 -26.74 -27.94 -5.62
N GLU A 118 -27.42 -27.33 -6.59
CA GLU A 118 -28.10 -28.03 -7.69
C GLU A 118 -27.14 -28.89 -8.53
N ARG A 119 -25.99 -28.31 -8.93
CA ARG A 119 -24.92 -29.04 -9.64
C ARG A 119 -24.34 -30.18 -8.81
N THR A 120 -24.10 -29.97 -7.52
CA THR A 120 -23.57 -31.01 -6.62
C THR A 120 -24.52 -32.20 -6.52
N GLN A 121 -25.83 -31.97 -6.61
CA GLN A 121 -26.85 -33.02 -6.57
C GLN A 121 -27.14 -33.65 -7.94
N ALA A 122 -26.58 -33.14 -9.03
CA ALA A 122 -26.85 -33.57 -10.40
C ALA A 122 -28.36 -33.65 -10.73
N ARG A 123 -29.17 -32.72 -10.20
CA ARG A 123 -30.62 -32.69 -10.44
C ARG A 123 -30.92 -32.35 -11.90
N LYS A 124 -31.91 -33.03 -12.47
CA LYS A 124 -32.44 -32.70 -13.80
C LYS A 124 -33.43 -31.54 -13.64
N VAL A 125 -32.99 -30.34 -14.02
CA VAL A 125 -33.78 -29.11 -13.92
C VAL A 125 -34.42 -28.78 -15.27
N ASP A 126 -35.62 -28.21 -15.22
CA ASP A 126 -36.25 -27.63 -16.40
C ASP A 126 -35.37 -26.49 -16.94
N LYS A 127 -34.92 -26.65 -18.18
CA LYS A 127 -33.98 -25.70 -18.81
C LYS A 127 -34.62 -24.34 -19.08
N GLU A 128 -35.93 -24.30 -19.35
CA GLU A 128 -36.66 -23.07 -19.68
C GLU A 128 -36.91 -22.24 -18.42
N TRP A 129 -37.33 -22.90 -17.33
CA TRP A 129 -37.47 -22.27 -16.02
C TRP A 129 -36.14 -21.69 -15.51
N LEU A 130 -35.07 -22.48 -15.62
CA LEU A 130 -33.75 -22.06 -15.14
C LEU A 130 -33.20 -20.89 -15.96
N LEU A 131 -33.41 -20.90 -17.28
CA LEU A 131 -33.08 -19.78 -18.16
C LEU A 131 -33.81 -18.50 -17.72
N GLY A 132 -35.12 -18.60 -17.43
CA GLY A 132 -35.91 -17.47 -16.92
C GLY A 132 -35.33 -16.84 -15.65
N ARG A 133 -34.82 -17.67 -14.72
CA ARG A 133 -34.14 -17.16 -13.52
C ARG A 133 -32.79 -16.51 -13.83
N TYR A 134 -31.96 -17.11 -14.70
CA TYR A 134 -30.70 -16.47 -15.10
C TYR A 134 -30.93 -15.10 -15.75
N LEU A 135 -31.97 -14.96 -16.57
CA LEU A 135 -32.36 -13.68 -17.17
C LEU A 135 -32.79 -12.67 -16.11
N ALA A 136 -33.72 -13.04 -15.21
CA ALA A 136 -34.19 -12.15 -14.15
C ALA A 136 -33.04 -11.62 -13.27
N TYR A 137 -32.10 -12.49 -12.87
CA TYR A 137 -30.95 -12.10 -12.04
C TYR A 137 -29.91 -11.30 -12.83
N ALA A 138 -29.76 -11.58 -14.12
CA ALA A 138 -28.90 -10.79 -14.99
C ALA A 138 -29.44 -9.36 -15.15
N GLU A 139 -30.74 -9.20 -15.40
CA GLU A 139 -31.42 -7.90 -15.55
C GLU A 139 -31.41 -7.07 -14.27
N ALA A 140 -31.55 -7.72 -13.11
CA ALA A 140 -31.50 -7.05 -11.82
C ALA A 140 -30.06 -6.71 -11.35
N GLY A 141 -29.03 -7.04 -12.14
CA GLY A 141 -27.62 -6.82 -11.78
C GLY A 141 -27.13 -7.70 -10.63
N ALA A 142 -27.82 -8.81 -10.35
CA ALA A 142 -27.55 -9.74 -9.26
C ALA A 142 -26.97 -11.09 -9.75
N LEU A 143 -26.33 -11.12 -10.93
CA LEU A 143 -25.66 -12.32 -11.45
C LEU A 143 -24.13 -12.18 -11.38
N SER A 144 -23.48 -13.03 -10.57
CA SER A 144 -22.01 -13.02 -10.46
C SER A 144 -21.32 -13.60 -11.70
N ALA A 145 -20.12 -13.09 -12.04
CA ALA A 145 -19.29 -13.64 -13.12
C ALA A 145 -18.89 -15.11 -12.86
N THR A 146 -18.72 -15.50 -11.58
CA THR A 146 -18.43 -16.89 -11.21
C THR A 146 -19.61 -17.81 -11.51
N THR A 147 -20.84 -17.39 -11.23
CA THR A 147 -22.06 -18.17 -11.51
C THR A 147 -22.25 -18.33 -13.03
N LEU A 148 -22.13 -17.23 -13.79
CA LEU A 148 -22.23 -17.25 -15.26
C LEU A 148 -21.20 -18.20 -15.89
N ARG A 149 -19.95 -18.16 -15.40
CA ARG A 149 -18.89 -19.06 -15.84
C ARG A 149 -19.16 -20.53 -15.52
N ALA A 150 -19.68 -20.81 -14.33
CA ALA A 150 -20.03 -22.17 -13.94
C ALA A 150 -21.11 -22.73 -14.87
N TRP A 151 -22.11 -21.91 -15.21
CA TRP A 151 -23.16 -22.27 -16.16
C TRP A 151 -22.62 -22.52 -17.58
N ALA A 152 -21.71 -21.68 -18.09
CA ALA A 152 -21.06 -21.90 -19.39
C ALA A 152 -20.33 -23.26 -19.46
N ARG A 153 -19.63 -23.62 -18.39
CA ARG A 153 -18.90 -24.90 -18.29
C ARG A 153 -19.83 -26.10 -18.18
N GLU A 154 -20.95 -25.93 -17.50
CA GLU A 154 -21.99 -26.94 -17.36
C GLU A 154 -22.63 -27.25 -18.71
N LEU A 155 -23.02 -26.20 -19.46
CA LEU A 155 -23.52 -26.35 -20.83
C LEU A 155 -22.48 -27.01 -21.74
N ALA A 156 -21.19 -26.70 -21.58
CA ALA A 156 -20.11 -27.28 -22.39
C ALA A 156 -19.70 -28.72 -22.02
N ALA A 157 -20.21 -29.28 -20.91
CA ALA A 157 -19.83 -30.62 -20.47
C ALA A 157 -20.63 -31.73 -21.21
N LYS A 158 -19.95 -32.83 -21.59
CA LYS A 158 -20.54 -34.09 -22.13
C LYS A 158 -21.27 -34.01 -23.48
N SER A 159 -20.81 -33.23 -24.47
CA SER A 159 -21.44 -33.17 -25.81
C SER A 159 -22.95 -32.88 -25.79
N ALA A 160 -23.43 -32.27 -24.70
CA ALA A 160 -24.84 -32.00 -24.44
C ALA A 160 -25.27 -30.60 -24.89
N ALA A 161 -24.30 -29.76 -25.27
CA ALA A 161 -24.54 -28.45 -25.82
C ALA A 161 -25.23 -28.59 -27.18
N THR A 162 -26.39 -27.96 -27.30
CA THR A 162 -27.11 -27.84 -28.57
C THR A 162 -26.84 -26.45 -29.15
N PRO A 163 -26.97 -26.26 -30.48
CA PRO A 163 -26.93 -24.93 -31.09
C PRO A 163 -27.92 -23.93 -30.46
N ALA A 164 -28.99 -24.39 -29.83
CA ALA A 164 -29.97 -23.56 -29.13
C ALA A 164 -29.45 -22.98 -27.80
N ASP A 165 -28.42 -23.57 -27.17
CA ASP A 165 -27.87 -23.09 -25.90
C ASP A 165 -26.96 -21.86 -26.07
N LEU A 166 -26.40 -21.66 -27.26
CA LEU A 166 -25.53 -20.53 -27.60
C LEU A 166 -26.25 -19.17 -27.54
N PRO A 167 -27.37 -18.94 -28.25
CA PRO A 167 -28.09 -17.66 -28.16
C PRO A 167 -28.61 -17.39 -26.75
N ARG A 168 -29.06 -18.43 -26.02
CA ARG A 168 -29.52 -18.31 -24.62
C ARG A 168 -28.42 -17.85 -23.68
N PHE A 169 -27.22 -18.42 -23.81
CA PHE A 169 -26.08 -18.02 -23.01
C PHE A 169 -25.65 -16.57 -23.30
N ARG A 170 -25.61 -16.19 -24.58
CA ARG A 170 -25.29 -14.81 -24.96
C ARG A 170 -26.32 -13.83 -24.43
N GLU A 171 -27.61 -14.13 -24.50
CA GLU A 171 -28.66 -13.26 -23.98
C GLU A 171 -28.44 -12.93 -22.51
N VAL A 172 -28.22 -13.94 -21.66
CA VAL A 172 -27.94 -13.73 -20.22
C VAL A 172 -26.65 -12.91 -20.02
N ALA A 173 -25.59 -13.18 -20.78
CA ALA A 173 -24.34 -12.42 -20.70
C ALA A 173 -24.55 -10.93 -21.06
N ILE A 174 -25.36 -10.64 -22.08
CA ILE A 174 -25.74 -9.29 -22.51
C ILE A 174 -26.58 -8.59 -21.44
N ARG A 175 -27.64 -9.24 -20.91
CA ARG A 175 -28.47 -8.65 -19.83
C ARG A 175 -27.63 -8.31 -18.61
N ARG A 176 -26.72 -9.20 -18.21
CA ARG A 176 -25.80 -8.96 -17.08
C ARG A 176 -24.91 -7.76 -17.34
N MET A 177 -24.32 -7.70 -18.54
CA MET A 177 -23.46 -6.59 -18.95
C MET A 177 -24.23 -5.27 -18.88
N GLN A 178 -25.46 -5.22 -19.41
CA GLN A 178 -26.30 -4.02 -19.39
C GLN A 178 -26.63 -3.57 -17.96
N ALA A 179 -26.91 -4.50 -17.04
CA ALA A 179 -27.28 -4.16 -15.66
C ALA A 179 -26.08 -3.75 -14.78
N SER A 180 -24.90 -4.36 -15.00
CA SER A 180 -23.72 -4.16 -14.14
C SER A 180 -22.65 -3.25 -14.72
N SER A 181 -22.66 -3.00 -16.04
CA SER A 181 -21.54 -2.38 -16.77
C SER A 181 -20.19 -3.12 -16.60
N GLU A 182 -20.22 -4.41 -16.25
CA GLU A 182 -19.04 -5.25 -16.07
C GLU A 182 -19.01 -6.41 -17.06
N ILE A 183 -17.82 -6.70 -17.61
CA ILE A 183 -17.58 -7.90 -18.41
C ILE A 183 -16.84 -8.95 -17.59
N HIS A 184 -17.21 -10.21 -17.76
CA HIS A 184 -16.47 -11.34 -17.22
C HIS A 184 -15.14 -11.53 -17.98
N PRO A 185 -13.96 -11.48 -17.32
CA PRO A 185 -12.65 -11.46 -18.00
C PRO A 185 -12.37 -12.66 -18.91
N GLN A 186 -13.06 -13.79 -18.72
CA GLN A 186 -12.85 -15.02 -19.49
C GLN A 186 -14.06 -15.36 -20.39
N LEU A 187 -14.99 -14.41 -20.59
CA LEU A 187 -16.21 -14.63 -21.37
C LEU A 187 -15.93 -15.10 -22.80
N ALA A 188 -14.96 -14.47 -23.48
CA ALA A 188 -14.57 -14.88 -24.84
C ALA A 188 -14.06 -16.33 -24.89
N LEU A 189 -13.25 -16.74 -23.90
CA LEU A 189 -12.74 -18.11 -23.80
C LEU A 189 -13.84 -19.11 -23.47
N ASP A 190 -14.73 -18.78 -22.54
CA ASP A 190 -15.81 -19.66 -22.10
C ASP A 190 -16.85 -19.83 -23.23
N LEU A 191 -17.18 -18.77 -23.98
CA LEU A 191 -18.05 -18.85 -25.18
C LEU A 191 -17.45 -19.70 -26.30
N ARG A 192 -16.15 -19.54 -26.60
CA ARG A 192 -15.47 -20.37 -27.62
C ARG A 192 -15.52 -21.86 -27.27
N LYS A 193 -15.36 -22.20 -25.99
CA LYS A 193 -15.47 -23.59 -25.52
C LYS A 193 -16.89 -24.12 -25.66
N LEU A 194 -17.89 -23.31 -25.34
CA LEU A 194 -19.30 -23.67 -25.50
C LEU A 194 -19.65 -23.87 -26.98
N ALA A 195 -19.23 -22.96 -27.87
CA ALA A 195 -19.44 -23.06 -29.32
C ALA A 195 -18.83 -24.34 -29.89
N LYS A 196 -17.58 -24.66 -29.50
CA LYS A 196 -16.92 -25.91 -29.91
C LYS A 196 -17.68 -27.15 -29.43
N ALA A 197 -18.22 -27.13 -28.21
CA ALA A 197 -19.02 -28.23 -27.67
C ALA A 197 -20.36 -28.41 -28.41
N ALA A 198 -20.95 -27.31 -28.90
CA ALA A 198 -22.20 -27.30 -29.67
C ALA A 198 -22.01 -27.56 -31.18
N GLY A 199 -20.77 -27.79 -31.65
CA GLY A 199 -20.46 -27.98 -33.07
C GLY A 199 -20.56 -26.71 -33.93
N ALA A 200 -20.58 -25.53 -33.31
CA ALA A 200 -20.59 -24.23 -34.00
C ALA A 200 -19.17 -23.67 -34.16
N ASP A 201 -19.01 -22.68 -35.06
CA ASP A 201 -17.74 -21.96 -35.25
C ASP A 201 -17.49 -20.98 -34.07
N PRO A 202 -16.45 -21.19 -33.26
CA PRO A 202 -16.16 -20.36 -32.09
C PRO A 202 -15.95 -18.87 -32.39
N GLU A 203 -15.33 -18.51 -33.51
CA GLU A 203 -15.06 -17.10 -33.84
C GLU A 203 -16.32 -16.41 -34.36
N ARG A 204 -17.18 -17.13 -35.10
CA ARG A 204 -18.47 -16.62 -35.57
C ARG A 204 -19.44 -16.35 -34.42
N GLU A 205 -19.45 -17.23 -33.42
CA GLU A 205 -20.26 -17.03 -32.20
C GLU A 205 -19.76 -15.86 -31.35
N LEU A 206 -18.43 -15.70 -31.24
CA LEU A 206 -17.84 -14.54 -30.54
C LEU A 206 -18.12 -13.23 -31.29
N ALA A 207 -18.05 -13.23 -32.63
CA ALA A 207 -18.43 -12.07 -33.44
C ALA A 207 -19.90 -11.68 -33.21
N THR A 208 -20.79 -12.67 -33.12
CA THR A 208 -22.22 -12.45 -32.85
C THR A 208 -22.45 -11.84 -31.46
N LEU A 209 -21.72 -12.30 -30.43
CA LEU A 209 -21.75 -11.67 -29.10
C LEU A 209 -21.29 -10.21 -29.16
N LEU A 210 -20.18 -9.92 -29.83
CA LEU A 210 -19.68 -8.55 -29.96
C LEU A 210 -20.67 -7.65 -30.71
N GLU A 211 -21.37 -8.19 -31.71
CA GLU A 211 -22.42 -7.48 -32.43
C GLU A 211 -23.61 -7.16 -31.52
N GLU A 212 -24.07 -8.14 -30.73
CA GLU A 212 -25.11 -7.95 -29.72
C GLU A 212 -24.70 -6.89 -28.69
N MET A 213 -23.45 -6.93 -28.20
CA MET A 213 -22.91 -5.90 -27.31
C MET A 213 -22.97 -4.50 -27.94
N LEU A 214 -22.57 -4.37 -29.21
CA LEU A 214 -22.65 -3.11 -29.98
C LEU A 214 -24.08 -2.62 -30.21
N ARG A 215 -25.09 -3.51 -30.23
CA ARG A 215 -26.50 -3.10 -30.35
C ARG A 215 -27.04 -2.48 -29.04
N THR A 216 -26.43 -2.78 -27.90
CA THR A 216 -26.82 -2.18 -26.60
C THR A 216 -26.42 -0.71 -26.44
N GLY A 217 -25.51 -0.21 -27.27
CA GLY A 217 -25.04 1.18 -27.27
C GLY A 217 -23.87 1.47 -26.31
N HIS A 218 -23.76 0.76 -25.18
CA HIS A 218 -22.67 0.93 -24.22
C HIS A 218 -21.85 -0.36 -24.05
N ILE A 219 -20.58 -0.32 -24.45
CA ILE A 219 -19.65 -1.43 -24.32
C ILE A 219 -18.69 -1.18 -23.16
N PRO A 220 -18.62 -2.08 -22.16
CA PRO A 220 -17.62 -1.97 -21.11
C PRO A 220 -16.21 -2.22 -21.67
N LEU A 221 -15.43 -1.15 -21.75
CA LEU A 221 -14.03 -1.19 -22.18
C LEU A 221 -13.10 -1.13 -20.96
N ASN A 222 -13.38 -1.91 -19.92
CA ASN A 222 -12.68 -1.90 -18.63
C ASN A 222 -11.80 -3.13 -18.37
N ASP A 223 -12.07 -4.27 -19.01
CA ASP A 223 -11.34 -5.53 -18.79
C ASP A 223 -10.32 -5.82 -19.91
N GLU A 224 -9.03 -5.61 -19.64
CA GLU A 224 -7.95 -5.83 -20.62
C GLU A 224 -7.90 -7.28 -21.12
N LYS A 225 -8.21 -8.25 -20.25
CA LYS A 225 -8.05 -9.68 -20.57
C LYS A 225 -9.08 -10.12 -21.59
N PHE A 226 -10.34 -9.73 -21.42
CA PHE A 226 -11.41 -10.02 -22.37
C PHE A 226 -11.09 -9.43 -23.74
N TRP A 227 -10.73 -8.15 -23.81
CA TRP A 227 -10.45 -7.47 -25.07
C TRP A 227 -9.19 -8.00 -25.76
N ALA A 228 -8.14 -8.31 -25.01
CA ALA A 228 -6.97 -9.00 -25.55
C ALA A 228 -7.33 -10.38 -26.13
N ASP A 229 -8.20 -11.14 -25.46
CA ASP A 229 -8.66 -12.45 -25.96
C ASP A 229 -9.58 -12.34 -27.19
N CYS A 230 -10.38 -11.28 -27.32
CA CYS A 230 -11.14 -10.97 -28.54
C CYS A 230 -10.20 -10.64 -29.71
N LEU A 231 -9.13 -9.89 -29.45
CA LEU A 231 -8.15 -9.47 -30.46
C LEU A 231 -7.18 -10.59 -30.92
N LYS A 232 -7.13 -11.75 -30.25
CA LYS A 232 -6.27 -12.87 -30.69
C LYS A 232 -6.79 -13.61 -31.93
N GLY A 233 -8.10 -13.58 -32.17
CA GLY A 233 -8.76 -14.33 -33.24
C GLY A 233 -9.33 -13.45 -34.34
N THR A 234 -10.14 -14.04 -35.21
CA THR A 234 -10.82 -13.36 -36.34
C THR A 234 -12.19 -12.81 -35.99
N ALA A 235 -12.68 -12.98 -34.75
CA ALA A 235 -14.00 -12.52 -34.33
C ALA A 235 -14.26 -11.02 -34.59
N VAL A 236 -13.27 -10.15 -34.41
CA VAL A 236 -13.41 -8.70 -34.72
C VAL A 236 -13.52 -8.47 -36.23
N ASP A 237 -12.79 -9.22 -37.05
CA ASP A 237 -12.84 -9.09 -38.51
C ASP A 237 -14.20 -9.59 -39.04
N LEU A 238 -14.70 -10.71 -38.51
CA LEU A 238 -16.03 -11.25 -38.79
C LEU A 238 -17.14 -10.29 -38.36
N LEU A 239 -16.98 -9.62 -37.21
CA LEU A 239 -17.90 -8.59 -36.75
C LEU A 239 -17.99 -7.44 -37.75
N VAL A 240 -16.85 -6.94 -38.25
CA VAL A 240 -16.84 -5.87 -39.26
C VAL A 240 -17.50 -6.32 -40.57
N GLN A 241 -17.29 -7.57 -40.98
CA GLN A 241 -17.92 -8.14 -42.19
C GLN A 241 -19.44 -8.25 -42.06
N HIS A 242 -19.95 -8.69 -40.90
CA HIS A 242 -21.39 -8.91 -40.69
C HIS A 242 -22.15 -7.65 -40.28
N ALA A 243 -21.49 -6.69 -39.63
CA ALA A 243 -22.09 -5.47 -39.12
C ALA A 243 -21.31 -4.23 -39.61
N PRO A 244 -21.62 -3.71 -40.82
CA PRO A 244 -20.86 -2.62 -41.44
C PRO A 244 -20.88 -1.29 -40.65
N GLY A 245 -21.82 -1.12 -39.70
CA GLY A 245 -21.86 0.03 -38.79
C GLY A 245 -20.88 -0.03 -37.59
N THR A 246 -20.09 -1.10 -37.47
CA THR A 246 -19.19 -1.36 -36.32
C THR A 246 -18.20 -0.21 -36.08
N ALA A 247 -17.55 0.26 -37.15
CA ALA A 247 -16.57 1.34 -37.08
C ALA A 247 -17.17 2.60 -36.45
N ARG A 248 -18.38 3.01 -36.88
CA ARG A 248 -19.06 4.21 -36.36
C ARG A 248 -19.43 4.06 -34.88
N LYS A 249 -19.99 2.90 -34.50
CA LYS A 249 -20.36 2.62 -33.10
C LYS A 249 -19.16 2.55 -32.17
N MET A 250 -18.01 2.08 -32.66
CA MET A 250 -16.77 2.03 -31.88
C MET A 250 -16.26 3.43 -31.54
N LEU A 251 -16.46 4.41 -32.43
CA LEU A 251 -16.10 5.82 -32.17
C LEU A 251 -16.90 6.42 -31.01
N ASP A 252 -18.14 5.98 -30.79
CA ASP A 252 -18.99 6.47 -29.70
C ASP A 252 -18.59 5.90 -28.32
N GLN A 253 -17.69 4.91 -28.29
CA GLN A 253 -17.30 4.25 -27.05
C GLN A 253 -16.23 5.04 -26.27
N ARG A 254 -16.29 4.91 -24.95
CA ARG A 254 -15.33 5.52 -24.01
C ARG A 254 -14.46 4.43 -23.36
N PRO A 255 -13.19 4.28 -23.78
CA PRO A 255 -12.28 3.32 -23.18
C PRO A 255 -11.99 3.66 -21.71
N HIS A 256 -11.81 2.65 -20.87
CA HIS A 256 -11.26 2.82 -19.53
C HIS A 256 -9.73 2.97 -19.58
N ARG A 257 -9.14 3.57 -18.54
CA ARG A 257 -7.69 3.83 -18.42
C ARG A 257 -6.82 2.59 -18.67
N SER A 258 -7.27 1.43 -18.18
CA SER A 258 -6.58 0.15 -18.32
C SER A 258 -6.28 -0.20 -19.79
N LEU A 259 -7.26 -0.07 -20.67
CA LEU A 259 -7.09 -0.36 -22.10
C LEU A 259 -6.19 0.63 -22.85
N ALA A 260 -6.07 1.87 -22.37
CA ALA A 260 -5.21 2.87 -23.01
C ALA A 260 -3.73 2.67 -22.70
N GLY A 261 -3.39 2.20 -21.48
CA GLY A 261 -2.00 1.93 -21.09
C GLY A 261 -1.40 0.70 -21.80
N SER A 262 -2.23 -0.24 -22.24
CA SER A 262 -1.82 -1.50 -22.88
C SER A 262 -1.76 -1.45 -24.41
N GLY A 263 -2.15 -0.33 -25.04
CA GLY A 263 -2.23 -0.19 -26.50
C GLY A 263 -3.43 -0.89 -27.15
N LEU A 264 -4.22 -1.66 -26.40
CA LEU A 264 -5.36 -2.43 -26.90
C LEU A 264 -6.45 -1.54 -27.52
N TRP A 265 -6.64 -0.32 -27.00
CA TRP A 265 -7.61 0.61 -27.55
C TRP A 265 -7.28 1.02 -28.99
N LEU A 266 -6.01 1.31 -29.29
CA LEU A 266 -5.58 1.66 -30.64
C LEU A 266 -5.79 0.48 -31.60
N HIS A 267 -5.39 -0.73 -31.19
CA HIS A 267 -5.62 -1.95 -31.98
C HIS A 267 -7.11 -2.22 -32.26
N LEU A 268 -8.01 -1.89 -31.31
CA LEU A 268 -9.46 -2.00 -31.54
C LEU A 268 -9.93 -0.99 -32.60
N LEU A 269 -9.47 0.27 -32.54
CA LEU A 269 -9.82 1.27 -33.54
C LEU A 269 -9.32 0.89 -34.94
N GLU A 270 -8.09 0.37 -35.02
CA GLU A 270 -7.50 -0.12 -36.28
C GLU A 270 -8.30 -1.30 -36.85
N ARG A 271 -8.47 -2.37 -36.08
CA ARG A 271 -9.12 -3.60 -36.57
C ARG A 271 -10.60 -3.44 -36.87
N THR A 272 -11.29 -2.52 -36.19
CA THR A 272 -12.70 -2.23 -36.49
C THR A 272 -12.88 -1.29 -37.69
N GLY A 273 -11.80 -0.72 -38.23
CA GLY A 273 -11.86 0.32 -39.27
C GLY A 273 -12.29 1.70 -38.75
N ALA A 274 -12.49 1.86 -37.43
CA ALA A 274 -12.83 3.14 -36.82
C ALA A 274 -11.71 4.17 -36.97
N LEU A 275 -10.44 3.72 -36.92
CA LEU A 275 -9.31 4.61 -37.21
C LEU A 275 -9.31 5.05 -38.68
N ALA A 276 -9.58 4.14 -39.62
CA ALA A 276 -9.66 4.47 -41.05
C ALA A 276 -10.76 5.50 -41.36
N LEU A 277 -11.87 5.49 -40.62
CA LEU A 277 -12.90 6.55 -40.69
C LEU A 277 -12.34 7.90 -40.21
N LEU A 278 -11.63 7.91 -39.08
CA LEU A 278 -11.06 9.13 -38.51
C LEU A 278 -9.91 9.71 -39.36
N THR A 279 -9.11 8.85 -40.01
CA THR A 279 -8.01 9.27 -40.91
C THR A 279 -8.49 9.60 -42.32
N GLY A 280 -9.75 9.30 -42.66
CA GLY A 280 -10.31 9.53 -43.99
C GLY A 280 -9.92 8.50 -45.05
N GLU A 281 -9.20 7.44 -44.67
CA GLU A 281 -8.90 6.29 -45.54
C GLU A 281 -10.16 5.54 -45.96
N ALA A 282 -11.21 5.59 -45.13
CA ALA A 282 -12.53 5.05 -45.43
C ALA A 282 -13.60 6.16 -45.41
N PRO A 283 -14.56 6.18 -46.37
CA PRO A 283 -15.66 7.13 -46.35
C PRO A 283 -16.65 6.80 -45.22
N GLY A 284 -17.27 7.81 -44.61
CA GLY A 284 -18.34 7.59 -43.62
C GLY A 284 -18.48 8.65 -42.53
N LEU A 285 -17.50 9.54 -42.38
CA LEU A 285 -17.61 10.71 -41.50
C LEU A 285 -17.85 11.99 -42.31
N LYS A 286 -18.84 12.77 -41.90
CA LYS A 286 -19.08 14.12 -42.43
C LYS A 286 -17.96 15.07 -41.98
N PRO A 287 -17.69 16.15 -42.73
CA PRO A 287 -16.75 17.18 -42.29
C PRO A 287 -17.05 17.65 -40.86
N GLY A 288 -16.04 17.61 -39.99
CA GLY A 288 -16.13 18.04 -38.59
C GLY A 288 -16.46 16.96 -37.57
N GLU A 289 -16.93 15.77 -37.97
CA GLU A 289 -17.20 14.68 -37.00
C GLU A 289 -15.92 14.15 -36.36
N ALA A 290 -14.81 14.10 -37.10
CA ALA A 290 -13.50 13.74 -36.55
C ALA A 290 -13.00 14.78 -35.53
N ALA A 291 -13.23 16.08 -35.79
CA ALA A 291 -12.88 17.16 -34.87
C ALA A 291 -13.71 17.10 -33.56
N ALA A 292 -15.02 16.82 -33.67
CA ALA A 292 -15.89 16.62 -32.53
C ALA A 292 -15.49 15.40 -31.69
N TRP A 293 -15.08 14.31 -32.34
CA TRP A 293 -14.59 13.11 -31.65
C TRP A 293 -13.31 13.38 -30.86
N LEU A 294 -12.35 14.08 -31.49
CA LEU A 294 -11.09 14.44 -30.82
C LEU A 294 -11.34 15.38 -29.65
N THR A 295 -12.18 16.41 -29.84
CA THR A 295 -12.64 17.34 -28.80
C THR A 295 -13.17 16.59 -27.57
N ALA A 296 -14.10 15.66 -27.77
CA ALA A 296 -14.66 14.85 -26.70
C ALA A 296 -13.61 13.93 -26.05
N GLY A 297 -12.70 13.37 -26.85
CA GLY A 297 -11.60 12.51 -26.40
C GLY A 297 -10.65 13.24 -25.46
N ILE A 298 -10.16 14.43 -25.84
CA ILE A 298 -9.25 15.25 -25.03
C ILE A 298 -9.89 15.63 -23.68
N ALA A 299 -11.20 15.96 -23.69
CA ALA A 299 -11.91 16.34 -22.46
C ALA A 299 -12.14 15.17 -21.49
N THR A 300 -12.25 13.93 -21.99
CA THR A 300 -12.70 12.76 -21.21
C THR A 300 -11.62 11.70 -20.96
N ARG A 301 -10.52 11.66 -21.74
CA ARG A 301 -9.50 10.60 -21.71
C ARG A 301 -8.16 11.11 -21.17
N ARG A 302 -8.13 11.37 -19.86
CA ARG A 302 -7.01 11.95 -19.12
C ARG A 302 -6.92 11.37 -17.71
N ASP A 303 -5.75 11.46 -17.06
CA ASP A 303 -5.56 11.08 -15.66
C ASP A 303 -4.76 12.15 -14.88
N GLY A 304 -4.34 11.84 -13.63
CA GLY A 304 -3.57 12.77 -12.79
C GLY A 304 -2.24 13.24 -13.40
N ASN A 305 -1.77 12.61 -14.48
CA ASN A 305 -0.55 13.00 -15.20
C ASN A 305 -0.80 13.83 -16.46
N GLY A 306 -2.04 13.92 -16.97
CA GLY A 306 -2.37 14.66 -18.20
C GLY A 306 -3.16 13.83 -19.22
N THR A 307 -3.07 14.23 -20.49
CA THR A 307 -3.72 13.55 -21.63
C THR A 307 -3.07 12.19 -21.89
N TRP A 308 -3.85 11.15 -22.17
CA TRP A 308 -3.27 9.81 -22.37
C TRP A 308 -2.29 9.77 -23.56
N PRO A 309 -1.12 9.10 -23.43
CA PRO A 309 -0.11 8.98 -24.48
C PRO A 309 -0.65 8.58 -25.86
N VAL A 310 -1.57 7.61 -25.91
CA VAL A 310 -2.18 7.10 -27.16
C VAL A 310 -2.97 8.16 -27.92
N MET A 311 -3.48 9.20 -27.25
CA MET A 311 -4.23 10.27 -27.92
C MET A 311 -3.33 11.13 -28.81
N TYR A 312 -2.05 11.28 -28.49
CA TYR A 312 -1.11 12.01 -29.36
C TYR A 312 -0.87 11.24 -30.66
N GLU A 313 -0.66 9.94 -30.58
CA GLU A 313 -0.48 9.07 -31.75
C GLU A 313 -1.73 9.05 -32.64
N ILE A 314 -2.92 8.95 -32.04
CA ILE A 314 -4.17 9.06 -32.81
C ILE A 314 -4.29 10.43 -33.45
N THR A 315 -3.99 11.52 -32.71
CA THR A 315 -4.10 12.89 -33.21
C THR A 315 -3.22 13.13 -34.44
N GLU A 316 -1.97 12.67 -34.40
CA GLU A 316 -1.03 12.78 -35.53
C GLU A 316 -1.55 12.05 -36.78
N ARG A 317 -2.09 10.83 -36.61
CA ARG A 317 -2.65 10.05 -37.72
C ARG A 317 -3.90 10.69 -38.34
N ILE A 318 -4.76 11.30 -37.54
CA ILE A 318 -6.02 11.90 -38.03
C ILE A 318 -5.84 13.34 -38.53
N ALA A 319 -4.70 13.97 -38.26
CA ALA A 319 -4.46 15.38 -38.57
C ALA A 319 -4.66 15.74 -40.06
N PRO A 320 -4.23 14.93 -41.06
CA PRO A 320 -4.50 15.24 -42.47
C PRO A 320 -5.99 15.37 -42.78
N LYS A 321 -6.83 14.51 -42.20
CA LYS A 321 -8.29 14.57 -42.36
C LYS A 321 -8.89 15.79 -41.68
N LEU A 322 -8.43 16.11 -40.47
CA LEU A 322 -8.90 17.28 -39.74
C LEU A 322 -8.56 18.58 -40.49
N ALA A 323 -7.37 18.68 -41.09
CA ALA A 323 -6.96 19.81 -41.90
C ALA A 323 -7.81 19.95 -43.17
N ALA A 324 -8.10 18.83 -43.84
CA ALA A 324 -8.97 18.81 -45.03
C ALA A 324 -10.42 19.20 -44.72
N ASP A 325 -10.95 18.82 -43.55
CA ASP A 325 -12.32 19.15 -43.14
C ASP A 325 -12.50 20.64 -42.80
N GLY A 326 -11.44 21.33 -42.37
CA GLY A 326 -11.47 22.75 -42.07
C GLY A 326 -12.35 23.14 -40.86
N VAL A 327 -12.82 22.17 -40.06
CA VAL A 327 -13.66 22.41 -38.88
C VAL A 327 -12.80 22.50 -37.62
N PRO A 328 -12.89 23.59 -36.82
CA PRO A 328 -12.06 23.77 -35.64
C PRO A 328 -12.22 22.65 -34.59
N VAL A 329 -11.10 22.17 -34.04
CA VAL A 329 -11.09 21.33 -32.81
C VAL A 329 -11.28 22.24 -31.59
N GLU A 330 -12.20 21.90 -30.70
CA GLU A 330 -12.43 22.64 -29.45
C GLU A 330 -11.60 22.04 -28.31
N ILE A 331 -10.93 22.89 -27.53
CA ILE A 331 -10.12 22.46 -26.38
C ILE A 331 -10.54 23.25 -25.16
N ARG A 332 -10.81 22.52 -24.08
CA ARG A 332 -11.23 23.12 -22.80
C ARG A 332 -10.00 23.53 -22.00
N TYR A 333 -9.94 24.82 -21.67
CA TYR A 333 -8.91 25.41 -20.84
C TYR A 333 -9.27 25.33 -19.35
N GLN A 334 -8.28 25.09 -18.51
CA GLN A 334 -8.46 25.18 -17.05
C GLN A 334 -8.50 26.64 -16.60
N ARG A 335 -9.23 26.92 -15.50
CA ARG A 335 -9.37 28.27 -14.93
C ARG A 335 -9.25 28.26 -13.40
N ILE A 336 -8.61 29.28 -12.84
CA ILE A 336 -8.54 29.54 -11.39
C ILE A 336 -9.96 29.70 -10.82
N GLY A 337 -10.20 29.14 -9.63
CA GLY A 337 -11.47 29.27 -8.90
C GLY A 337 -12.52 28.18 -9.22
N ASN A 338 -12.27 27.30 -10.19
CA ASN A 338 -13.17 26.19 -10.49
C ASN A 338 -12.76 24.91 -9.74
N ASN A 339 -13.34 24.66 -8.55
CA ASN A 339 -13.04 23.47 -7.73
C ASN A 339 -13.38 22.12 -8.40
N ARG A 340 -14.13 22.11 -9.50
CA ARG A 340 -14.43 20.89 -10.26
C ARG A 340 -13.23 20.39 -11.10
N ASP A 341 -12.17 21.19 -11.24
CA ASP A 341 -11.09 20.99 -12.23
C ASP A 341 -9.69 20.79 -11.59
N HIS A 342 -9.59 20.35 -10.33
CA HIS A 342 -8.31 20.19 -9.61
C HIS A 342 -7.34 19.15 -10.19
N TYR A 343 -7.79 18.31 -11.13
CA TYR A 343 -6.98 17.29 -11.83
C TYR A 343 -6.94 17.51 -13.36
N HIS A 344 -7.18 18.73 -13.84
CA HIS A 344 -7.18 19.04 -15.27
C HIS A 344 -5.94 19.86 -15.64
N LYS A 345 -5.22 19.43 -16.68
CA LYS A 345 -4.17 20.23 -17.30
C LYS A 345 -4.60 20.71 -18.69
N THR A 346 -4.16 21.89 -19.09
CA THR A 346 -4.42 22.45 -20.44
C THR A 346 -3.38 21.91 -21.43
N PRO A 347 -3.77 21.14 -22.48
CA PRO A 347 -2.83 20.46 -23.38
C PRO A 347 -2.34 21.37 -24.52
N LEU A 348 -1.45 22.32 -24.21
CA LEU A 348 -0.90 23.24 -25.22
C LEU A 348 0.06 22.52 -26.19
N ASP A 349 0.76 21.47 -25.74
CA ASP A 349 1.56 20.62 -26.63
C ASP A 349 0.70 19.91 -27.70
N LEU A 350 -0.52 19.47 -27.36
CA LEU A 350 -1.45 18.90 -28.34
C LEU A 350 -2.01 19.96 -29.31
N ILE A 351 -2.24 21.20 -28.85
CA ILE A 351 -2.61 22.32 -29.74
C ILE A 351 -1.49 22.59 -30.74
N ASP A 352 -0.24 22.61 -30.26
CA ASP A 352 0.94 22.82 -31.12
C ASP A 352 1.05 21.73 -32.20
N LEU A 353 0.79 20.46 -31.86
CA LEU A 353 0.71 19.36 -32.83
C LEU A 353 -0.38 19.60 -33.89
N LEU A 354 -1.58 20.02 -33.48
CA LEU A 354 -2.67 20.28 -34.42
C LEU A 354 -2.32 21.43 -35.40
N LEU A 355 -1.73 22.50 -34.88
CA LEU A 355 -1.29 23.65 -35.68
C LEU A 355 -0.14 23.29 -36.64
N GLU A 356 0.77 22.39 -36.25
CA GLU A 356 1.82 21.87 -37.15
C GLU A 356 1.24 21.26 -38.42
N HIS A 357 0.16 20.49 -38.28
CA HIS A 357 -0.50 19.84 -39.40
C HIS A 357 -1.53 20.73 -40.12
N GLY A 358 -1.62 22.02 -39.77
CA GLY A 358 -2.58 22.95 -40.37
C GLY A 358 -4.04 22.68 -39.97
N VAL A 359 -4.27 21.96 -38.87
CA VAL A 359 -5.62 21.69 -38.37
C VAL A 359 -6.17 22.96 -37.69
N PRO A 360 -7.36 23.45 -38.07
CA PRO A 360 -7.97 24.57 -37.37
C PRO A 360 -8.31 24.18 -35.93
N VAL A 361 -8.00 25.08 -35.00
CA VAL A 361 -8.35 24.98 -33.58
C VAL A 361 -9.14 26.20 -33.17
N SER A 362 -10.00 26.03 -32.16
CA SER A 362 -10.81 27.12 -31.61
C SER A 362 -9.97 28.26 -31.08
N ASP A 363 -10.52 29.47 -31.11
CA ASP A 363 -9.82 30.66 -30.61
C ASP A 363 -9.43 30.48 -29.13
N PRO A 364 -8.20 30.84 -28.74
CA PRO A 364 -7.78 30.78 -27.36
C PRO A 364 -8.60 31.77 -26.51
N PRO A 365 -8.99 31.40 -25.28
CA PRO A 365 -9.55 32.36 -24.34
C PRO A 365 -8.47 33.37 -23.91
N GLU A 366 -8.92 34.49 -23.35
CA GLU A 366 -8.03 35.52 -22.81
C GLU A 366 -7.02 34.91 -21.83
N LEU A 367 -5.75 35.29 -21.97
CA LEU A 367 -4.63 34.79 -21.15
C LEU A 367 -4.48 33.25 -21.17
N LEU A 368 -4.96 32.59 -22.23
CA LEU A 368 -5.01 31.13 -22.36
C LEU A 368 -5.78 30.44 -21.21
N GLY A 369 -6.74 31.14 -20.58
CA GLY A 369 -7.45 30.60 -19.42
C GLY A 369 -6.55 30.62 -18.17
N PRO A 370 -6.65 31.63 -17.29
CA PRO A 370 -5.74 31.80 -16.17
C PRO A 370 -5.77 30.56 -15.25
N CYS A 371 -4.66 29.82 -15.19
CA CYS A 371 -4.40 28.61 -14.38
C CYS A 371 -2.97 28.68 -13.80
N LYS A 372 -2.51 27.76 -12.95
CA LYS A 372 -1.11 27.82 -12.51
C LYS A 372 -0.21 27.34 -13.65
N PRO A 373 1.02 27.88 -13.84
CA PRO A 373 1.89 27.46 -14.94
C PRO A 373 2.18 25.94 -15.00
N HIS A 374 2.20 25.25 -13.85
CA HIS A 374 2.38 23.78 -13.79
C HIS A 374 1.12 22.97 -14.13
N ASP A 375 -0.03 23.63 -14.29
CA ASP A 375 -1.26 23.01 -14.76
C ASP A 375 -1.40 23.07 -16.29
N VAL A 376 -0.32 23.42 -16.99
CA VAL A 376 -0.23 23.32 -18.45
C VAL A 376 0.59 22.10 -18.83
N GLU A 377 0.10 21.33 -19.81
CA GLU A 377 0.80 20.17 -20.34
C GLU A 377 1.65 20.59 -21.56
N LEU A 378 2.96 20.41 -21.41
CA LEU A 378 4.01 20.85 -22.35
C LEU A 378 5.07 19.76 -22.59
N SER A 379 4.88 18.58 -21.98
CA SER A 379 5.94 17.60 -21.80
C SER A 379 6.47 17.03 -23.12
N ARG A 380 5.62 16.94 -24.15
CA ARG A 380 6.01 16.40 -25.46
C ARG A 380 6.53 17.47 -26.42
N ARG A 381 6.03 18.70 -26.33
CA ARG A 381 6.35 19.83 -27.23
C ARG A 381 6.60 21.10 -26.43
N PRO A 382 7.70 21.18 -25.67
CA PRO A 382 7.97 22.29 -24.76
C PRO A 382 8.19 23.62 -25.50
N GLU A 383 8.64 23.57 -26.75
CA GLU A 383 8.98 24.75 -27.53
C GLU A 383 7.76 25.45 -28.15
N LEU A 384 6.57 24.82 -28.22
CA LEU A 384 5.33 25.42 -28.76
C LEU A 384 5.53 26.20 -30.09
N LYS A 385 6.25 25.63 -31.06
CA LYS A 385 6.69 26.36 -32.27
C LYS A 385 5.54 26.88 -33.12
N HIS A 386 4.54 26.04 -33.37
CA HIS A 386 3.41 26.34 -34.25
C HIS A 386 2.35 27.16 -33.52
N LEU A 387 2.17 26.91 -32.23
CA LEU A 387 1.35 27.77 -31.36
C LEU A 387 1.90 29.20 -31.31
N GLN A 388 3.22 29.38 -31.24
CA GLN A 388 3.85 30.71 -31.32
C GLN A 388 3.73 31.36 -32.71
N ALA A 389 3.57 30.57 -33.78
CA ALA A 389 3.40 31.08 -35.13
C ALA A 389 1.95 31.53 -35.41
N ASP A 390 0.96 30.96 -34.73
CA ASP A 390 -0.45 31.39 -34.84
C ASP A 390 -0.67 32.75 -34.15
N PRO A 391 -1.10 33.80 -34.87
CA PRO A 391 -1.26 35.14 -34.30
C PRO A 391 -2.21 35.23 -33.10
N ARG A 392 -3.24 34.38 -33.04
CA ARG A 392 -4.23 34.37 -31.96
C ARG A 392 -3.61 33.88 -30.66
N PHE A 393 -2.92 32.75 -30.71
CA PHE A 393 -2.24 32.16 -29.56
C PHE A 393 -1.01 32.95 -29.16
N ALA A 394 -0.25 33.47 -30.12
CA ALA A 394 0.88 34.36 -29.86
C ALA A 394 0.47 35.64 -29.13
N ARG A 395 -0.73 36.18 -29.41
CA ARG A 395 -1.30 37.33 -28.67
C ARG A 395 -1.58 36.96 -27.22
N GLU A 396 -2.33 35.86 -27.00
CA GLU A 396 -2.71 35.44 -25.66
C GLU A 396 -1.53 34.95 -24.82
N LEU A 397 -0.52 34.30 -25.43
CA LEU A 397 0.71 33.89 -24.75
C LEU A 397 1.51 35.10 -24.26
N ARG A 398 1.66 36.15 -25.08
CA ARG A 398 2.33 37.39 -24.66
C ARG A 398 1.54 38.10 -23.56
N ALA A 399 0.22 38.23 -23.73
CA ALA A 399 -0.66 38.81 -22.72
C ALA A 399 -0.56 38.02 -21.40
N ARG A 400 -0.48 36.69 -21.49
CA ARG A 400 -0.34 35.80 -20.35
C ARG A 400 1.00 35.94 -19.63
N THR A 401 2.11 35.91 -20.37
CA THR A 401 3.46 36.14 -19.82
C THR A 401 3.51 37.49 -19.10
N ARG A 402 2.93 38.53 -19.71
CA ARG A 402 2.83 39.86 -19.12
C ARG A 402 2.00 39.87 -17.84
N ALA A 403 0.81 39.28 -17.85
CA ALA A 403 -0.09 39.27 -16.69
C ALA A 403 0.50 38.48 -15.50
N ASP A 404 1.24 37.39 -15.76
CA ASP A 404 1.98 36.67 -14.71
C ASP A 404 3.12 37.53 -14.14
N LEU A 405 3.95 38.16 -15.00
CA LEU A 405 5.03 39.07 -14.58
C LEU A 405 4.51 40.31 -13.83
N GLU A 406 3.37 40.85 -14.22
CA GLU A 406 2.70 41.98 -13.56
C GLU A 406 1.94 41.56 -12.29
N MET A 407 1.86 40.25 -12.00
CA MET A 407 1.20 39.63 -10.86
C MET A 407 -0.32 39.88 -10.79
N THR A 408 -0.96 40.12 -11.94
CA THR A 408 -2.39 40.51 -12.03
C THR A 408 -3.35 39.32 -12.08
N ILE A 409 -2.86 38.10 -12.30
CA ILE A 409 -3.70 36.88 -12.44
C ILE A 409 -4.34 36.41 -11.13
N ARG A 410 -3.74 36.71 -9.97
CA ARG A 410 -4.15 36.19 -8.65
C ARG A 410 -4.59 37.27 -7.67
N ASP A 411 -4.93 38.46 -8.16
CA ASP A 411 -5.24 39.62 -7.31
C ASP A 411 -4.11 39.93 -6.29
N LEU A 412 -2.86 39.70 -6.72
CA LEU A 412 -1.65 40.04 -5.96
C LEU A 412 -1.13 41.44 -6.34
N GLY A 413 -1.94 42.23 -7.04
CA GLY A 413 -1.58 43.53 -7.62
C GLY A 413 -1.28 44.63 -6.59
N THR A 414 -1.59 44.41 -5.31
CA THR A 414 -1.25 45.32 -4.20
C THR A 414 0.11 45.01 -3.56
N ASN A 415 0.67 43.81 -3.79
CA ASN A 415 1.97 43.33 -3.31
C ASN A 415 2.33 43.74 -1.86
N SER A 416 1.39 43.68 -0.91
CA SER A 416 1.60 44.05 0.50
C SER A 416 2.53 43.12 1.29
N TRP A 417 3.29 42.27 0.60
CA TRP A 417 4.05 41.14 1.14
C TRP A 417 5.50 41.09 0.62
N TYR A 418 5.97 42.14 -0.05
CA TYR A 418 7.30 42.20 -0.70
C TYR A 418 8.44 41.79 0.23
N GLN A 419 9.26 40.83 -0.24
CA GLN A 419 10.38 40.26 0.50
C GLN A 419 11.56 40.01 -0.45
N PRO A 420 12.59 40.87 -0.46
CA PRO A 420 13.78 40.66 -1.30
C PRO A 420 14.66 39.49 -0.85
N HIS A 421 14.38 38.90 0.31
CA HIS A 421 15.21 37.88 0.97
C HIS A 421 14.63 36.46 0.94
N GLN A 422 13.43 36.25 0.38
CA GLN A 422 12.88 34.91 0.13
C GLN A 422 12.74 34.66 -1.38
N SER A 423 13.16 33.48 -1.85
CA SER A 423 13.08 33.06 -3.26
C SER A 423 11.65 32.63 -3.64
N LYS A 424 10.68 33.56 -3.52
CA LYS A 424 9.28 33.33 -3.92
C LYS A 424 9.02 33.59 -5.41
N GLY A 425 9.98 34.20 -6.10
CA GLY A 425 9.95 34.37 -7.56
C GLY A 425 10.32 33.11 -8.32
N TRP A 426 10.32 33.21 -9.64
CA TRP A 426 10.72 32.13 -10.54
C TRP A 426 12.19 31.74 -10.30
N ASP A 427 12.42 30.53 -9.79
CA ASP A 427 13.75 29.93 -9.66
C ASP A 427 14.34 29.52 -11.02
N ARG A 428 13.45 29.30 -11.98
CA ARG A 428 13.69 29.16 -13.42
C ARG A 428 12.47 29.71 -14.16
N ILE A 429 12.65 30.12 -15.41
CA ILE A 429 11.53 30.54 -16.25
C ILE A 429 10.51 29.39 -16.33
N PRO A 430 9.22 29.59 -15.99
CA PRO A 430 8.21 28.57 -16.13
C PRO A 430 8.19 28.05 -17.57
N GLN A 431 8.08 26.72 -17.74
CA GLN A 431 8.16 26.07 -19.06
C GLN A 431 7.21 26.68 -20.10
N LEU A 432 6.05 27.21 -19.68
CA LEU A 432 5.10 27.92 -20.53
C LEU A 432 5.69 29.18 -21.20
N PHE A 433 6.62 29.87 -20.53
CA PHE A 433 7.24 31.12 -20.96
C PHE A 433 8.68 30.94 -21.43
N ASP A 434 9.25 29.74 -21.29
CA ASP A 434 10.61 29.42 -21.71
C ASP A 434 10.67 29.11 -23.21
N ASN A 435 10.27 30.08 -24.02
CA ASN A 435 10.24 30.04 -25.48
C ASN A 435 10.49 31.44 -26.04
N ARG A 436 10.69 31.53 -27.36
CA ARG A 436 11.06 32.80 -28.04
C ARG A 436 10.11 33.94 -27.71
N LEU A 437 8.78 33.73 -27.81
CA LEU A 437 7.80 34.79 -27.52
C LEU A 437 7.78 35.18 -26.05
N GLY A 438 7.88 34.21 -25.13
CA GLY A 438 7.97 34.48 -23.70
C GLY A 438 9.21 35.30 -23.37
N HIS A 439 10.37 34.95 -23.92
CA HIS A 439 11.62 35.70 -23.74
C HIS A 439 11.55 37.12 -24.31
N GLU A 440 10.97 37.29 -25.50
CA GLU A 440 10.73 38.61 -26.10
C GLU A 440 9.84 39.49 -25.20
N GLU A 441 8.74 38.93 -24.69
CA GLU A 441 7.83 39.67 -23.80
C GLU A 441 8.46 39.96 -22.43
N ILE A 442 9.27 39.06 -21.87
CA ILE A 442 10.03 39.29 -20.64
C ILE A 442 10.97 40.50 -20.83
N ARG A 443 11.71 40.56 -21.94
CA ARG A 443 12.60 41.71 -22.24
C ARG A 443 11.80 43.00 -22.40
N ALA A 444 10.69 42.96 -23.14
CA ALA A 444 9.84 44.12 -23.35
C ALA A 444 9.19 44.60 -22.05
N TRP A 445 8.73 43.69 -21.20
CA TRP A 445 8.19 43.97 -19.87
C TRP A 445 9.23 44.63 -18.98
N PHE A 446 10.46 44.08 -18.92
CA PHE A 446 11.53 44.69 -18.13
C PHE A 446 11.85 46.11 -18.60
N GLY A 447 11.87 46.36 -19.92
CA GLY A 447 12.06 47.71 -20.46
C GLY A 447 10.99 48.70 -19.96
N ARG A 448 9.74 48.27 -19.82
CA ARG A 448 8.64 49.08 -19.25
C ARG A 448 8.82 49.32 -17.75
N GLU A 449 9.19 48.30 -16.98
CA GLU A 449 9.43 48.45 -15.54
C GLU A 449 10.66 49.34 -15.25
N ARG A 450 11.75 49.20 -16.03
CA ARG A 450 12.92 50.09 -15.98
C ARG A 450 12.54 51.55 -16.24
N ALA A 451 11.65 51.81 -17.20
CA ALA A 451 11.19 53.18 -17.47
C ALA A 451 10.43 53.79 -16.27
N LYS A 452 9.60 52.99 -15.58
CA LYS A 452 8.86 53.42 -14.37
C LYS A 452 9.78 53.75 -13.20
N LEU A 453 10.91 53.06 -13.08
CA LEU A 453 11.91 53.31 -12.03
C LEU A 453 12.39 54.77 -12.03
N ARG A 454 12.53 55.38 -13.21
CA ARG A 454 13.00 56.76 -13.38
C ARG A 454 11.96 57.82 -13.01
N THR A 455 10.70 57.42 -12.89
CA THR A 455 9.56 58.31 -12.63
C THR A 455 8.80 57.93 -11.37
N VAL A 456 9.34 57.04 -10.53
CA VAL A 456 8.67 56.56 -9.33
C VAL A 456 8.53 57.70 -8.33
N ALA A 457 7.28 58.09 -8.05
CA ALA A 457 6.96 59.25 -7.20
C ALA A 457 6.23 58.84 -5.90
N ASP A 458 5.71 57.62 -5.82
CA ASP A 458 5.05 57.06 -4.64
C ASP A 458 5.81 55.82 -4.13
N PHE A 459 5.78 55.63 -2.81
CA PHE A 459 6.47 54.54 -2.14
C PHE A 459 5.87 53.16 -2.44
N ASP A 460 4.55 53.04 -2.55
CA ASP A 460 3.88 51.76 -2.84
C ASP A 460 4.12 51.34 -4.30
N ASP A 461 4.24 52.31 -5.21
CA ASP A 461 4.64 52.07 -6.61
C ASP A 461 6.06 51.47 -6.67
N LEU A 462 6.99 51.95 -5.85
CA LEU A 462 8.33 51.37 -5.73
C LEU A 462 8.28 49.94 -5.19
N VAL A 463 7.50 49.70 -4.13
CA VAL A 463 7.32 48.36 -3.53
C VAL A 463 6.74 47.37 -4.54
N LEU A 464 5.75 47.80 -5.33
CA LEU A 464 5.13 46.97 -6.36
C LEU A 464 6.10 46.67 -7.50
N LEU A 465 6.84 47.66 -8.00
CA LEU A 465 7.84 47.50 -9.05
C LEU A 465 8.91 46.48 -8.63
N LEU A 466 9.49 46.66 -7.44
CA LEU A 466 10.52 45.76 -6.92
C LEU A 466 9.98 44.34 -6.66
N GLY A 467 8.72 44.24 -6.24
CA GLY A 467 8.04 42.95 -6.09
C GLY A 467 7.90 42.17 -7.38
N ARG A 468 7.52 42.85 -8.48
CA ARG A 468 7.44 42.19 -9.78
C ARG A 468 8.80 41.75 -10.30
N LEU A 469 9.86 42.53 -10.07
CA LEU A 469 11.23 42.13 -10.40
C LEU A 469 11.69 40.91 -9.58
N VAL A 470 11.37 40.87 -8.29
CA VAL A 470 11.63 39.68 -7.46
C VAL A 470 10.81 38.48 -7.92
N HIS A 471 9.55 38.67 -8.32
CA HIS A 471 8.71 37.62 -8.88
C HIS A 471 9.29 37.04 -10.18
N ALA A 472 9.78 37.91 -11.08
CA ALA A 472 10.43 37.49 -12.33
C ALA A 472 11.70 36.65 -12.09
N GLY A 473 12.41 36.88 -10.97
CA GLY A 473 13.47 35.99 -10.50
C GLY A 473 14.54 35.70 -11.57
N ALA A 474 14.74 34.42 -11.87
CA ALA A 474 15.70 33.92 -12.87
C ALA A 474 15.44 34.44 -14.31
N ALA A 475 14.21 34.89 -14.63
CA ALA A 475 13.92 35.46 -15.94
C ALA A 475 14.70 36.77 -16.21
N LEU A 476 15.17 37.44 -15.16
CA LEU A 476 16.01 38.63 -15.29
C LEU A 476 17.39 38.32 -15.91
N ASP A 477 17.82 37.05 -15.93
CA ASP A 477 19.10 36.66 -16.56
C ASP A 477 19.04 36.65 -18.10
N LEU A 478 17.85 36.81 -18.70
CA LEU A 478 17.70 37.00 -20.15
C LEU A 478 18.13 38.39 -20.63
N LEU A 479 18.42 39.30 -19.69
CA LEU A 479 18.75 40.69 -19.93
C LEU A 479 20.27 40.87 -19.88
N PRO A 480 20.86 41.71 -20.76
CA PRO A 480 22.27 42.03 -20.69
C PRO A 480 22.58 42.77 -19.38
N LYS A 481 23.71 42.43 -18.76
CA LYS A 481 24.26 43.20 -17.64
C LYS A 481 24.81 44.51 -18.19
N ASP A 482 24.33 45.62 -17.66
CA ASP A 482 24.53 46.97 -18.19
C ASP A 482 24.79 47.91 -17.01
N ALA A 483 25.93 48.60 -17.04
CA ALA A 483 26.35 49.50 -15.97
C ALA A 483 25.35 50.65 -15.79
N ASP A 484 24.71 51.10 -16.88
CA ASP A 484 23.69 52.15 -16.82
C ASP A 484 22.42 51.64 -16.13
N VAL A 485 22.04 50.38 -16.36
CA VAL A 485 20.94 49.73 -15.62
C VAL A 485 21.25 49.64 -14.13
N ALA A 486 22.46 49.21 -13.79
CA ALA A 486 22.89 49.09 -12.40
C ALA A 486 22.89 50.45 -11.67
N ALA A 487 23.38 51.49 -12.36
CA ALA A 487 23.38 52.87 -11.86
C ALA A 487 21.96 53.40 -11.65
N GLU A 488 21.01 53.08 -12.53
CA GLU A 488 19.60 53.47 -12.38
C GLU A 488 18.96 52.88 -11.12
N PHE A 489 19.22 51.60 -10.80
CA PHE A 489 18.75 51.01 -9.54
C PHE A 489 19.46 51.61 -8.31
N ALA A 490 20.75 51.92 -8.43
CA ALA A 490 21.52 52.53 -7.34
C ALA A 490 21.09 53.96 -7.03
N ALA A 491 20.56 54.69 -8.02
CA ALA A 491 20.14 56.08 -7.90
C ALA A 491 18.78 56.28 -7.21
N VAL A 492 18.03 55.21 -6.93
CA VAL A 492 16.71 55.31 -6.29
C VAL A 492 16.85 55.62 -4.80
N ASP A 493 16.53 56.85 -4.41
CA ASP A 493 16.47 57.26 -3.01
C ASP A 493 15.11 56.90 -2.39
N VAL A 494 15.12 55.92 -1.48
CA VAL A 494 13.92 55.41 -0.80
C VAL A 494 13.44 56.37 0.29
N VAL A 495 14.33 57.18 0.88
CA VAL A 495 14.01 57.99 2.07
C VAL A 495 12.96 59.08 1.78
N PRO A 496 13.06 59.89 0.72
CA PRO A 496 12.04 60.89 0.38
C PRO A 496 10.66 60.27 0.14
N LEU A 497 10.60 59.12 -0.52
CA LEU A 497 9.35 58.39 -0.80
C LEU A 497 8.71 57.88 0.50
N LEU A 498 9.52 57.32 1.39
CA LEU A 498 9.06 56.86 2.71
C LEU A 498 8.59 58.03 3.57
N MET A 499 9.32 59.14 3.61
CA MET A 499 8.96 60.32 4.40
C MET A 499 7.59 60.89 4.01
N ALA A 500 7.19 60.78 2.73
CA ALA A 500 5.88 61.20 2.26
C ALA A 500 4.72 60.32 2.78
N LYS A 501 5.00 59.08 3.24
CA LYS A 501 4.02 58.16 3.85
C LYS A 501 3.95 58.29 5.38
N LEU A 502 4.98 58.85 6.01
CA LEU A 502 5.07 58.96 7.46
C LEU A 502 4.33 60.21 7.97
N PRO A 503 3.78 60.20 9.20
CA PRO A 503 3.15 61.39 9.77
C PRO A 503 4.15 62.55 9.95
N ASP A 504 3.68 63.80 9.79
CA ASP A 504 4.49 65.02 9.94
C ASP A 504 5.21 65.15 11.31
N THR A 505 4.76 64.39 12.31
CA THR A 505 5.39 64.30 13.64
C THR A 505 6.69 63.49 13.67
N VAL A 506 7.09 62.85 12.56
CA VAL A 506 8.31 62.05 12.45
C VAL A 506 9.38 62.84 11.71
N ALA A 507 10.53 63.10 12.36
CA ALA A 507 11.61 63.86 11.75
C ALA A 507 12.52 62.98 10.87
N ARG A 508 12.92 63.50 9.69
CA ARG A 508 13.79 62.79 8.73
C ARG A 508 15.08 62.22 9.34
N PRO A 509 15.85 62.95 10.18
CA PRO A 509 17.07 62.39 10.78
C PRO A 509 16.81 61.14 11.64
N GLN A 510 15.67 61.08 12.34
CA GLN A 510 15.30 59.92 13.16
C GLN A 510 14.98 58.70 12.29
N VAL A 511 14.39 58.91 11.11
CA VAL A 511 14.10 57.85 10.15
C VAL A 511 15.37 57.33 9.49
N GLU A 512 16.28 58.21 9.09
CA GLU A 512 17.56 57.82 8.49
C GLU A 512 18.42 57.01 9.49
N GLU A 513 18.48 57.43 10.75
CA GLU A 513 19.12 56.66 11.82
C GLU A 513 18.43 55.31 12.05
N LEU A 514 17.09 55.30 12.14
CA LEU A 514 16.31 54.08 12.38
C LEU A 514 16.46 53.08 11.24
N LEU A 515 16.42 53.51 9.98
CA LEU A 515 16.58 52.62 8.81
C LEU A 515 17.94 51.91 8.78
N GLY A 516 18.97 52.47 9.43
CA GLY A 516 20.28 51.80 9.59
C GLY A 516 20.29 50.69 10.65
N ARG A 517 19.29 50.68 11.56
CA ARG A 517 19.14 49.71 12.67
C ARG A 517 18.12 48.61 12.39
N LEU A 518 17.32 48.75 11.34
CA LEU A 518 16.28 47.80 10.95
C LEU A 518 16.80 46.77 9.94
N GLU A 519 16.26 45.56 9.98
CA GLU A 519 16.66 44.46 9.09
C GLU A 519 15.58 44.14 8.04
N PRO A 520 15.94 43.68 6.83
CA PRO A 520 14.96 43.20 5.86
C PRO A 520 14.20 41.98 6.38
N CYS A 521 12.87 42.05 6.54
CA CYS A 521 12.06 40.92 7.00
C CYS A 521 10.63 40.94 6.42
N TYR A 522 9.87 39.87 6.60
CA TYR A 522 8.48 39.81 6.15
C TYR A 522 7.58 40.69 7.02
N VAL A 523 6.81 41.56 6.37
CA VAL A 523 5.71 42.29 6.97
C VAL A 523 4.43 41.79 6.30
N GLY A 524 3.57 41.12 7.09
CA GLY A 524 2.33 40.51 6.61
C GLY A 524 1.14 40.88 7.47
N ARG A 525 0.11 40.01 7.52
CA ARG A 525 -1.11 40.21 8.33
C ARG A 525 -0.81 40.42 9.81
N ASP A 526 0.30 39.88 10.29
CA ASP A 526 0.72 39.97 11.69
C ASP A 526 1.49 41.26 12.01
N GLY A 527 1.66 42.19 11.06
CA GLY A 527 2.37 43.47 11.24
C GLY A 527 3.86 43.34 11.53
N VAL A 528 4.47 44.37 12.13
CA VAL A 528 5.92 44.37 12.43
C VAL A 528 6.24 43.48 13.63
N GLN A 529 7.09 42.48 13.39
CA GLN A 529 7.57 41.51 14.37
C GLN A 529 9.04 41.77 14.75
N PRO A 530 9.56 41.13 15.83
CA PRO A 530 10.99 41.15 16.10
C PRO A 530 11.82 40.54 14.94
N PRO A 531 13.02 41.07 14.64
CA PRO A 531 13.79 42.04 15.42
C PRO A 531 13.32 43.51 15.32
N ASN A 532 12.60 43.88 14.27
CA ASN A 532 12.32 45.30 13.95
C ASN A 532 11.34 45.99 14.90
N ARG A 533 10.48 45.23 15.59
CA ARG A 533 9.49 45.80 16.53
C ARG A 533 10.14 46.65 17.65
N GLY A 534 11.23 46.16 18.24
CA GLY A 534 11.91 46.84 19.36
C GLY A 534 12.50 48.20 18.98
N PRO A 535 13.38 48.27 17.97
CA PRO A 535 13.97 49.52 17.51
C PRO A 535 12.95 50.59 17.07
N ILE A 536 11.84 50.18 16.43
CA ILE A 536 10.78 51.13 16.05
C ILE A 536 10.06 51.68 17.28
N GLN A 537 9.71 50.82 18.24
CA GLN A 537 9.03 51.22 19.47
C GLN A 537 9.89 52.17 20.33
N GLU A 538 11.21 51.97 20.32
CA GLU A 538 12.18 52.78 21.05
C GLU A 538 12.40 54.16 20.40
N THR A 539 12.66 54.19 19.09
CA THR A 539 13.02 55.43 18.38
C THR A 539 11.81 56.29 18.02
N LEU A 540 10.67 55.66 17.73
CA LEU A 540 9.44 56.32 17.30
C LEU A 540 8.21 55.84 18.12
N PRO A 541 8.22 56.01 19.46
CA PRO A 541 7.10 55.58 20.33
C PRO A 541 5.77 56.25 19.97
N GLN A 542 5.80 57.43 19.35
CA GLN A 542 4.62 58.16 18.87
C GLN A 542 3.83 57.42 17.78
N LEU A 543 4.39 56.37 17.15
CA LEU A 543 3.69 55.54 16.15
C LEU A 543 2.78 54.45 16.77
N GLY A 544 2.72 54.35 18.10
CA GLY A 544 1.94 53.31 18.80
C GLY A 544 2.58 51.93 18.74
N ASP A 545 1.79 50.86 18.93
CA ASP A 545 2.27 49.47 18.84
C ASP A 545 2.66 49.12 17.39
N PRO A 546 3.95 48.86 17.08
CA PRO A 546 4.42 48.63 15.71
C PRO A 546 3.77 47.42 15.03
N THR A 547 3.24 46.48 15.82
CA THR A 547 2.52 45.29 15.33
C THR A 547 1.18 45.65 14.67
N ARG A 548 0.64 46.85 14.92
CA ARG A 548 -0.63 47.31 14.33
C ARG A 548 -0.49 48.63 13.55
N SER A 549 0.74 49.12 13.37
CA SER A 549 1.03 50.41 12.75
C SER A 549 1.42 50.25 11.28
N GLU A 550 0.67 50.91 10.40
CA GLU A 550 0.97 50.96 8.96
C GLU A 550 2.27 51.72 8.69
N ALA A 551 2.49 52.85 9.37
CA ALA A 551 3.74 53.61 9.31
C ALA A 551 4.97 52.77 9.74
N ALA A 552 4.83 51.95 10.78
CA ALA A 552 5.88 51.01 11.18
C ALA A 552 6.14 49.93 10.12
N SER A 553 5.07 49.46 9.45
CA SER A 553 5.17 48.50 8.35
C SER A 553 5.90 49.11 7.14
N SER A 554 5.64 50.37 6.82
CA SER A 554 6.34 51.12 5.77
C SER A 554 7.84 51.30 6.06
N LEU A 555 8.24 51.52 7.33
CA LEU A 555 9.64 51.60 7.73
C LEU A 555 10.41 50.31 7.42
N VAL A 556 9.85 49.15 7.78
CA VAL A 556 10.46 47.84 7.46
C VAL A 556 10.41 47.57 5.95
N MET A 557 9.34 47.98 5.28
CA MET A 557 9.24 47.87 3.82
C MET A 557 10.31 48.70 3.10
N ALA A 558 10.69 49.86 3.63
CA ALA A 558 11.74 50.68 3.05
C ALA A 558 13.11 50.02 3.15
N VAL A 559 13.37 49.30 4.24
CA VAL A 559 14.58 48.47 4.41
C VAL A 559 14.59 47.32 3.41
N ASN A 560 13.43 46.68 3.20
CA ASN A 560 13.27 45.69 2.13
C ASN A 560 13.53 46.30 0.74
N CYS A 561 13.02 47.50 0.44
CA CYS A 561 13.27 48.18 -0.84
C CYS A 561 14.77 48.46 -1.04
N ARG A 562 15.46 48.99 -0.03
CA ARG A 562 16.92 49.25 -0.10
C ARG A 562 17.71 47.97 -0.38
N ALA A 563 17.43 46.90 0.35
CA ALA A 563 18.09 45.61 0.13
C ALA A 563 17.74 44.99 -1.24
N GLY A 564 16.54 45.21 -1.74
CA GLY A 564 16.12 44.79 -3.08
C GLY A 564 16.85 45.54 -4.19
N LEU A 565 16.94 46.88 -4.08
CA LEU A 565 17.66 47.75 -5.01
C LEU A 565 19.15 47.39 -5.06
N GLU A 566 19.79 47.20 -3.91
CA GLU A 566 21.20 46.78 -3.83
C GLU A 566 21.46 45.45 -4.57
N LYS A 567 20.59 44.45 -4.35
CA LYS A 567 20.69 43.16 -5.06
C LYS A 567 20.51 43.31 -6.57
N LEU A 568 19.60 44.18 -7.01
CA LEU A 568 19.37 44.44 -8.44
C LEU A 568 20.54 45.20 -9.07
N THR A 569 21.08 46.22 -8.40
CA THR A 569 22.31 46.92 -8.80
C THR A 569 23.45 45.93 -8.99
N HIS A 570 23.69 45.06 -8.00
CA HIS A 570 24.72 44.02 -8.10
C HIS A 570 24.46 43.05 -9.27
N ARG A 571 23.20 42.62 -9.45
CA ARG A 571 22.83 41.67 -10.52
C ARG A 571 23.10 42.21 -11.93
N PHE A 572 22.84 43.50 -12.16
CA PHE A 572 23.01 44.15 -13.46
C PHE A 572 24.39 44.78 -13.66
N THR A 573 25.25 44.83 -12.65
CA THR A 573 26.62 45.32 -12.79
C THR A 573 27.40 44.41 -13.75
N PRO A 574 27.98 44.95 -14.85
CA PRO A 574 28.83 44.18 -15.75
C PRO A 574 30.06 43.65 -15.00
N VAL A 575 30.40 42.39 -15.21
CA VAL A 575 31.64 41.79 -14.70
C VAL A 575 32.62 41.75 -15.87
N GLU A 576 33.82 42.32 -15.72
CA GLU A 576 34.86 42.25 -16.76
C GLU A 576 35.21 40.79 -17.10
N ASP A 577 35.36 40.49 -18.39
CA ASP A 577 35.57 39.16 -18.97
C ASP A 577 36.88 38.51 -18.47
N GLY A 578 36.79 37.81 -17.35
CA GLY A 578 37.74 36.78 -16.94
C GLY A 578 37.20 35.40 -17.30
N ALA A 579 37.62 34.87 -18.45
CA ALA A 579 37.48 33.49 -18.92
C ALA A 579 36.07 32.87 -18.84
N LYS A 580 35.45 32.65 -20.01
CA LYS A 580 34.29 31.77 -20.20
C LYS A 580 34.41 30.49 -19.34
N PRO A 581 33.52 30.25 -18.38
CA PRO A 581 33.33 28.91 -17.86
C PRO A 581 32.71 28.09 -18.99
N THR A 582 33.36 26.99 -19.32
CA THR A 582 32.84 25.93 -20.16
C THR A 582 31.42 25.54 -19.74
N ALA A 583 30.60 25.14 -20.72
CA ALA A 583 29.28 24.57 -20.49
C ALA A 583 29.42 23.24 -19.74
N ASP A 584 29.63 23.31 -18.43
CA ASP A 584 29.45 22.20 -17.49
C ASP A 584 29.33 22.74 -16.07
N ARG A 585 28.10 22.80 -15.53
CA ARG A 585 27.75 22.43 -14.15
C ARG A 585 26.30 22.77 -13.84
N ARG A 586 25.58 21.75 -13.40
CA ARG A 586 24.28 21.84 -12.70
C ARG A 586 24.35 22.90 -11.59
N PRO A 587 23.23 23.56 -11.21
CA PRO A 587 23.23 24.43 -10.03
C PRO A 587 23.71 23.61 -8.82
N THR A 588 24.78 24.09 -8.18
CA THR A 588 25.30 23.50 -6.94
C THR A 588 24.23 23.57 -5.86
N ASP A 589 24.08 22.47 -5.13
CA ASP A 589 23.16 22.31 -4.01
C ASP A 589 23.41 23.42 -2.96
N PRO A 590 22.38 24.08 -2.39
CA PRO A 590 22.54 25.09 -1.33
C PRO A 590 23.47 24.65 -0.19
N ASP A 591 23.41 23.36 0.20
CA ASP A 591 24.28 22.82 1.24
C ASP A 591 25.76 22.90 0.86
N GLU A 592 26.10 22.55 -0.39
CA GLU A 592 27.47 22.63 -0.92
C GLU A 592 27.98 24.08 -0.94
N ARG A 593 27.12 25.03 -1.32
CA ARG A 593 27.48 26.45 -1.35
C ARG A 593 27.78 27.00 0.04
N VAL A 594 26.92 26.70 1.02
CA VAL A 594 27.10 27.12 2.42
C VAL A 594 28.39 26.52 2.98
N GLY A 595 28.68 25.24 2.72
CA GLY A 595 29.94 24.61 3.14
C GLY A 595 31.18 25.33 2.58
N ARG A 596 31.19 25.65 1.27
CA ARG A 596 32.30 26.40 0.65
C ARG A 596 32.44 27.83 1.17
N LEU A 597 31.34 28.47 1.55
CA LEU A 597 31.35 29.81 2.17
C LEU A 597 31.95 29.76 3.59
N MET A 598 31.62 28.75 4.39
CA MET A 598 32.21 28.56 5.71
C MET A 598 33.73 28.34 5.64
N ILE A 599 34.20 27.52 4.68
CA ILE A 599 35.65 27.30 4.47
C ILE A 599 36.36 28.60 4.11
N ARG A 600 35.79 29.40 3.22
CA ARG A 600 36.35 30.71 2.84
C ARG A 600 36.40 31.64 4.05
N LEU A 601 35.31 31.74 4.80
CA LEU A 601 35.22 32.61 5.97
C LEU A 601 36.22 32.21 7.06
N ALA A 602 36.55 30.92 7.19
CA ALA A 602 37.53 30.45 8.16
C ALA A 602 38.98 30.81 7.78
N LYS A 603 39.26 31.03 6.49
CA LYS A 603 40.59 31.31 5.94
C LYS A 603 40.84 32.80 5.65
N ASP A 604 39.79 33.62 5.69
CA ASP A 604 39.84 35.07 5.47
C ASP A 604 40.48 35.80 6.67
N ASP A 605 40.79 37.09 6.62
CA ASP A 605 41.29 37.89 7.76
C ASP A 605 40.16 38.55 8.57
N THR A 606 38.95 38.01 8.50
CA THR A 606 37.77 38.51 9.23
C THR A 606 37.99 38.48 10.75
N VAL A 607 37.61 39.58 11.41
CA VAL A 607 37.73 39.73 12.87
C VAL A 607 36.92 38.65 13.59
N VAL A 608 37.54 38.07 14.63
CA VAL A 608 36.90 37.10 15.54
C VAL A 608 35.69 37.76 16.22
N TRP A 609 34.57 37.04 16.25
CA TRP A 609 33.34 37.48 16.91
C TRP A 609 33.57 37.85 18.38
N ASP A 610 32.97 38.96 18.82
CA ASP A 610 33.24 39.63 20.10
C ASP A 610 32.44 39.07 21.29
N GLY A 611 31.62 38.04 21.07
CA GLY A 611 30.77 37.42 22.10
C GLY A 611 29.33 37.94 22.14
N ASP A 612 28.96 38.95 21.36
CA ASP A 612 27.57 39.42 21.31
C ASP A 612 26.70 38.51 20.42
N LEU A 613 25.85 37.65 21.04
CA LEU A 613 24.97 36.71 20.31
C LEU A 613 23.92 37.40 19.43
N THR A 614 23.75 38.72 19.55
CA THR A 614 22.87 39.52 18.69
C THR A 614 23.58 40.02 17.43
N LYS A 615 24.91 39.91 17.36
CA LYS A 615 25.76 40.38 16.26
C LYS A 615 26.56 39.21 15.68
N PRO A 616 25.98 38.43 14.75
CA PRO A 616 26.74 37.39 14.06
C PRO A 616 27.84 38.00 13.19
N THR A 617 28.90 37.23 12.92
CA THR A 617 29.97 37.62 11.98
C THR A 617 29.42 37.86 10.58
N THR A 618 28.48 37.03 10.12
CA THR A 618 27.76 37.20 8.85
C THR A 618 26.50 36.32 8.82
N THR A 619 25.77 36.31 7.72
CA THR A 619 24.61 35.44 7.50
C THR A 619 24.70 34.77 6.13
N PHE A 620 24.40 33.47 6.06
CA PHE A 620 24.28 32.74 4.79
C PHE A 620 22.81 32.40 4.49
N GLU A 621 22.55 31.83 3.31
CA GLU A 621 21.21 31.35 2.94
C GLU A 621 20.70 30.29 3.93
N ARG A 622 19.38 30.28 4.18
CA ARG A 622 18.76 29.32 5.10
C ARG A 622 18.57 27.97 4.43
N LEU A 623 19.07 26.91 5.06
CA LEU A 623 18.91 25.53 4.61
C LEU A 623 17.53 24.97 5.03
N ARG A 624 16.92 24.11 4.21
CA ARG A 624 15.62 23.48 4.52
C ARG A 624 15.78 22.43 5.62
N ARG A 625 14.83 22.36 6.56
CA ARG A 625 14.95 21.57 7.80
C ARG A 625 14.98 20.04 7.62
N ASP A 626 14.34 19.47 6.57
CA ASP A 626 14.04 18.03 6.55
C ASP A 626 14.63 17.19 5.39
N ASP A 627 15.14 17.78 4.29
CA ASP A 627 15.57 17.03 3.08
C ASP A 627 17.00 17.36 2.59
N GLY A 628 17.84 18.01 3.41
CA GLY A 628 19.19 18.48 3.03
C GLY A 628 20.36 17.55 3.40
N PHE A 629 21.58 18.06 3.31
CA PHE A 629 22.86 17.37 3.61
C PHE A 629 22.83 16.50 4.86
N ARG A 630 22.17 16.94 5.94
CA ARG A 630 22.11 16.22 7.22
C ARG A 630 21.36 14.89 7.12
N HIS A 631 20.25 14.88 6.39
CA HIS A 631 19.49 13.65 6.13
C HIS A 631 20.34 12.71 5.27
N THR A 632 20.93 13.23 4.19
CA THR A 632 21.75 12.42 3.29
C THR A 632 22.99 11.87 3.97
N HIS A 633 23.65 12.66 4.82
CA HIS A 633 24.81 12.24 5.62
C HIS A 633 24.43 11.12 6.59
N ALA A 634 23.36 11.30 7.36
CA ALA A 634 22.90 10.29 8.30
C ALA A 634 22.46 9.01 7.58
N CYS A 635 21.74 9.15 6.46
CA CYS A 635 21.14 8.05 5.71
C CYS A 635 21.98 7.57 4.51
N ALA A 636 23.27 7.93 4.42
CA ALA A 636 24.08 7.69 3.22
C ALA A 636 24.14 6.20 2.84
N ALA A 637 24.25 5.31 3.83
CA ALA A 637 24.31 3.87 3.62
C ALA A 637 23.00 3.28 3.05
N PRO A 638 21.83 3.44 3.73
CA PRO A 638 20.56 2.99 3.18
C PRO A 638 20.22 3.65 1.83
N LEU A 639 20.54 4.94 1.65
CA LEU A 639 20.27 5.63 0.39
C LEU A 639 21.09 5.04 -0.76
N ALA A 640 22.38 4.71 -0.54
CA ALA A 640 23.23 4.11 -1.57
C ALA A 640 22.75 2.71 -1.97
N LEU A 641 22.41 1.86 -0.98
CA LEU A 641 21.83 0.53 -1.22
C LEU A 641 20.48 0.61 -1.94
N CYS A 642 19.61 1.53 -1.53
CA CYS A 642 18.31 1.76 -2.16
C CYS A 642 18.47 2.28 -3.60
N ALA A 643 19.42 3.19 -3.84
CA ALA A 643 19.69 3.76 -5.15
C ALA A 643 20.04 2.69 -6.18
N VAL A 644 20.96 1.78 -5.84
CA VAL A 644 21.37 0.71 -6.76
C VAL A 644 20.33 -0.40 -6.88
N SER A 645 19.47 -0.57 -5.87
CA SER A 645 18.50 -1.67 -5.83
C SER A 645 17.12 -1.32 -6.40
N THR A 646 16.80 -0.04 -6.60
CA THR A 646 15.48 0.42 -7.03
C THR A 646 15.57 1.29 -8.28
N GLY A 647 14.69 1.08 -9.26
CA GLY A 647 14.71 1.80 -10.55
C GLY A 647 14.13 3.22 -10.49
N GLN A 648 14.19 3.90 -9.34
CA GLN A 648 13.49 5.18 -9.13
C GLN A 648 14.17 6.34 -9.90
N ALA A 649 13.40 7.04 -10.72
CA ALA A 649 13.81 8.25 -11.45
C ALA A 649 13.06 9.51 -10.96
N GLY A 650 13.66 10.69 -11.16
CA GLY A 650 13.09 11.99 -10.80
C GLY A 650 13.37 12.44 -9.36
N TRP A 651 12.59 13.41 -8.84
CA TRP A 651 12.78 14.00 -7.49
C TRP A 651 12.64 12.99 -6.32
N LEU A 652 12.06 11.81 -6.60
CA LEU A 652 11.92 10.73 -5.63
C LEU A 652 13.18 9.84 -5.54
N SER A 653 14.14 9.99 -6.46
CA SER A 653 15.34 9.15 -6.51
C SER A 653 16.39 9.56 -5.47
N PRO A 654 16.92 8.63 -4.65
CA PRO A 654 17.99 8.94 -3.69
C PRO A 654 19.31 9.36 -4.35
N VAL A 655 19.48 9.10 -5.65
CA VAL A 655 20.70 9.38 -6.43
C VAL A 655 21.03 10.86 -6.49
N GLY A 656 20.01 11.72 -6.61
CA GLY A 656 20.21 13.17 -6.67
C GLY A 656 20.88 13.70 -5.40
N ALA A 657 20.36 13.27 -4.25
CA ALA A 657 20.91 13.63 -2.93
C ALA A 657 22.33 13.08 -2.73
N LEU A 658 22.59 11.82 -3.11
CA LEU A 658 23.92 11.21 -3.01
C LEU A 658 24.96 11.88 -3.93
N THR A 659 24.54 12.32 -5.12
CA THR A 659 25.43 13.04 -6.04
C THR A 659 25.82 14.41 -5.48
N ALA A 660 24.87 15.13 -4.88
CA ALA A 660 25.15 16.40 -4.19
C ALA A 660 26.05 16.19 -2.96
N TYR A 661 25.79 15.13 -2.19
CA TYR A 661 26.62 14.75 -1.05
C TYR A 661 28.06 14.43 -1.45
N ALA A 662 28.27 13.70 -2.55
CA ALA A 662 29.59 13.39 -3.09
C ALA A 662 30.40 14.63 -3.51
N ALA A 663 29.74 15.71 -3.91
CA ALA A 663 30.37 16.97 -4.29
C ALA A 663 30.65 17.92 -3.10
N HIS A 664 30.16 17.58 -1.90
CA HIS A 664 30.22 18.45 -0.74
C HIS A 664 31.66 18.56 -0.18
N PRO A 665 32.15 19.74 0.26
CA PRO A 665 33.53 19.91 0.77
C PRO A 665 33.90 19.01 1.96
N PHE A 666 32.91 18.68 2.80
CA PHE A 666 33.03 17.64 3.84
C PHE A 666 33.42 16.26 3.30
N VAL A 667 32.96 15.91 2.09
CA VAL A 667 33.18 14.62 1.43
C VAL A 667 34.38 14.68 0.49
N THR A 668 34.75 15.83 -0.07
CA THR A 668 35.89 15.91 -1.01
C THR A 668 37.26 16.04 -0.35
N ASP A 669 37.39 15.75 0.95
CA ASP A 669 38.65 15.81 1.74
C ASP A 669 39.39 17.17 1.69
N GLU A 670 38.68 18.31 1.63
CA GLU A 670 39.33 19.60 1.85
C GLU A 670 39.89 19.68 3.29
N PRO A 671 41.10 20.25 3.52
CA PRO A 671 41.75 20.24 4.84
C PRO A 671 40.86 20.92 5.90
N GLY A 672 40.65 20.24 7.02
CA GLY A 672 39.86 20.71 8.17
C GLY A 672 38.99 19.63 8.81
N ARG A 673 38.23 20.01 9.84
CA ARG A 673 37.25 19.15 10.53
C ARG A 673 35.89 19.83 10.55
N TRP A 674 34.84 19.02 10.47
CA TRP A 674 33.46 19.46 10.55
C TRP A 674 32.78 18.84 11.77
N ARG A 675 31.95 19.59 12.48
CA ARG A 675 31.12 19.09 13.59
C ARG A 675 29.73 19.71 13.60
N ILE A 676 28.79 19.02 14.25
CA ILE A 676 27.52 19.57 14.69
C ILE A 676 27.65 19.84 16.19
N ALA A 677 27.40 21.07 16.62
CA ALA A 677 27.39 21.44 18.03
C ALA A 677 25.97 21.83 18.44
N ARG A 678 25.52 21.38 19.61
CA ARG A 678 24.34 21.91 20.27
C ARG A 678 24.75 22.70 21.49
N CYS A 679 24.12 23.84 21.65
CA CYS A 679 24.32 24.67 22.83
C CYS A 679 22.98 25.22 23.31
N GLU A 680 22.93 25.56 24.59
CA GLU A 680 21.88 26.35 25.18
C GLU A 680 22.37 27.78 25.33
N VAL A 681 21.70 28.71 24.65
CA VAL A 681 21.96 30.13 24.79
C VAL A 681 21.25 30.67 26.05
N PRO A 682 21.80 31.68 26.75
CA PRO A 682 21.19 32.27 27.93
C PRO A 682 19.76 32.74 27.68
N GLU A 683 18.95 32.77 28.74
CA GLU A 683 17.57 33.28 28.68
C GLU A 683 17.58 34.76 28.28
N TYR A 684 17.26 35.01 27.02
CA TYR A 684 17.31 36.34 26.43
C TYR A 684 15.94 37.02 26.50
N ARG A 685 15.85 38.11 27.29
CA ARG A 685 14.59 38.88 27.50
C ARG A 685 14.30 39.93 26.43
N GLY A 686 15.11 40.03 25.38
CA GLY A 686 14.90 40.95 24.26
C GLY A 686 13.87 40.43 23.24
N GLY A 687 13.42 41.32 22.33
CA GLY A 687 12.38 40.99 21.36
C GLY A 687 12.74 39.89 20.34
N ARG A 688 14.03 39.76 19.98
CA ARG A 688 14.55 38.84 18.95
C ARG A 688 15.25 37.65 19.58
N ALA A 689 15.05 36.45 19.05
CA ALA A 689 15.88 35.28 19.38
C ALA A 689 17.33 35.49 18.93
N VAL A 690 18.29 35.12 19.77
CA VAL A 690 19.74 35.20 19.47
C VAL A 690 20.23 33.95 18.75
N ALA A 691 21.30 34.05 17.94
CA ALA A 691 21.83 32.95 17.13
C ALA A 691 20.72 32.23 16.34
N PHE A 692 20.10 32.92 15.37
CA PHE A 692 18.96 32.45 14.59
C PHE A 692 19.37 31.72 13.29
N ASP A 693 18.46 30.92 12.71
CA ASP A 693 18.71 30.10 11.51
C ASP A 693 19.33 30.93 10.36
N GLY A 694 20.52 30.52 9.91
CA GLY A 694 21.29 31.20 8.86
C GLY A 694 22.41 32.13 9.35
N GLU A 695 22.45 32.45 10.64
CA GLU A 695 23.51 33.29 11.24
C GLU A 695 24.82 32.52 11.40
N VAL A 696 25.95 33.23 11.28
CA VAL A 696 27.30 32.63 11.26
C VAL A 696 28.23 33.37 12.21
N PHE A 697 28.96 32.62 13.02
CA PHE A 697 29.87 33.13 14.03
C PHE A 697 31.28 32.58 13.76
N ARG A 698 32.24 33.49 13.54
CA ARG A 698 33.66 33.15 13.40
C ARG A 698 34.34 33.27 14.76
N THR A 699 34.88 32.17 15.23
CA THR A 699 35.71 32.13 16.44
C THR A 699 37.19 32.26 16.06
N ALA A 700 38.08 32.23 17.04
CA ALA A 700 39.52 32.23 16.80
C ALA A 700 40.00 30.99 16.04
N THR A 701 39.27 29.86 16.12
CA THR A 701 39.72 28.58 15.56
C THR A 701 38.70 27.90 14.62
N SER A 702 37.50 28.46 14.48
CA SER A 702 36.41 27.84 13.71
C SER A 702 35.37 28.84 13.18
N VAL A 703 34.48 28.36 12.30
CA VAL A 703 33.30 29.07 11.83
C VAL A 703 32.06 28.21 12.10
N ALA A 704 31.08 28.77 12.82
CA ALA A 704 29.83 28.09 13.19
C ALA A 704 28.61 28.75 12.51
N TYR A 705 27.89 27.99 11.67
CA TYR A 705 26.62 28.34 11.04
C TYR A 705 25.45 27.80 11.88
N VAL A 706 24.45 28.62 12.17
CA VAL A 706 23.23 28.20 12.88
C VAL A 706 22.31 27.44 11.92
N LEU A 707 22.28 26.11 12.06
CA LEU A 707 21.41 25.22 11.28
C LEU A 707 19.95 25.29 11.72
N ALA A 708 19.71 25.33 13.03
CA ALA A 708 18.38 25.33 13.59
C ALA A 708 18.35 25.98 14.98
N SER A 709 17.35 26.80 15.20
CA SER A 709 16.98 27.43 16.45
C SER A 709 15.58 27.00 16.84
N GLY A 710 15.36 26.78 18.15
CA GLY A 710 14.03 26.62 18.73
C GLY A 710 13.25 27.94 18.85
N GLY A 711 13.63 28.96 18.08
CA GLY A 711 13.10 30.32 18.24
C GLY A 711 13.44 30.87 19.63
N ARG A 712 12.44 30.94 20.52
CA ARG A 712 12.61 31.42 21.91
C ARG A 712 13.14 30.36 22.86
N ASP A 713 13.10 29.08 22.49
CA ASP A 713 13.72 28.04 23.31
C ASP A 713 15.24 28.25 23.39
N PRO A 714 15.90 27.85 24.48
CA PRO A 714 17.33 28.11 24.69
C PRO A 714 18.24 27.30 23.76
N TRP A 715 17.79 26.18 23.19
CA TRP A 715 18.66 25.30 22.42
C TRP A 715 18.95 25.80 20.99
N ARG A 716 20.17 25.58 20.52
CA ARG A 716 20.65 25.85 19.15
C ARG A 716 21.36 24.63 18.59
N THR A 717 21.25 24.40 17.28
CA THR A 717 22.06 23.43 16.54
C THR A 717 22.92 24.18 15.53
N LEU A 718 24.22 23.97 15.60
CA LEU A 718 25.24 24.65 14.83
C LEU A 718 25.98 23.64 13.95
N TRP A 719 26.32 24.05 12.74
CA TRP A 719 27.29 23.38 11.88
C TRP A 719 28.59 24.15 11.94
N GLU A 720 29.68 23.49 12.31
CA GLU A 720 30.94 24.15 12.57
C GLU A 720 32.08 23.53 11.76
N TYR A 721 32.92 24.40 11.18
CA TYR A 721 34.11 24.03 10.43
C TYR A 721 35.35 24.63 11.08
N ALA A 722 36.38 23.81 11.31
CA ALA A 722 37.68 24.22 11.80
C ALA A 722 38.77 23.87 10.78
N PRO A 723 39.52 24.85 10.23
CA PRO A 723 40.51 24.62 9.17
C PRO A 723 41.70 23.77 9.64
N ASP A 724 42.16 23.95 10.88
CA ASP A 724 43.27 23.18 11.48
C ASP A 724 42.78 21.99 12.31
N GLY A 725 41.46 21.76 12.33
CA GLY A 725 40.82 20.71 13.12
C GLY A 725 40.72 21.00 14.62
N VAL A 726 41.16 22.17 15.07
CA VAL A 726 41.07 22.62 16.47
C VAL A 726 39.78 23.41 16.67
N PHE A 727 38.87 22.88 17.48
CA PHE A 727 37.62 23.55 17.83
C PHE A 727 37.72 24.25 19.20
N PRO A 728 36.92 25.31 19.46
CA PRO A 728 36.83 25.92 20.78
C PRO A 728 36.37 24.90 21.83
N GLU A 729 37.09 24.86 22.96
CA GLU A 729 36.90 23.89 24.05
C GLU A 729 35.51 24.04 24.70
N ASP A 730 35.13 25.27 25.05
CA ASP A 730 33.84 25.59 25.66
C ASP A 730 32.67 25.68 24.65
N GLY A 731 32.95 25.49 23.36
CA GLY A 731 31.97 25.56 22.27
C GLY A 731 32.02 26.87 21.46
N PRO A 732 31.45 26.87 20.24
CA PRO A 732 31.62 27.97 19.30
C PRO A 732 30.96 29.29 19.73
N LEU A 733 29.97 29.23 20.63
CA LEU A 733 29.22 30.39 21.11
C LEU A 733 29.50 30.73 22.59
N ALA A 734 30.51 30.11 23.20
CA ALA A 734 30.81 30.25 24.63
C ALA A 734 31.10 31.68 25.06
N ALA A 735 31.76 32.47 24.20
CA ALA A 735 32.05 33.88 24.46
C ALA A 735 30.78 34.73 24.66
N GLY A 736 29.62 34.26 24.18
CA GLY A 736 28.31 34.88 24.40
C GLY A 736 27.49 34.26 25.53
N GLY A 737 28.11 33.44 26.38
CA GLY A 737 27.48 32.77 27.51
C GLY A 737 26.67 31.54 27.13
N ALA A 738 26.78 31.03 25.90
CA ALA A 738 26.12 29.79 25.50
C ALA A 738 26.83 28.57 26.12
N GLU A 739 26.07 27.68 26.73
CA GLU A 739 26.58 26.43 27.29
C GLU A 739 26.53 25.33 26.22
N LEU A 740 27.67 24.70 25.94
CA LEU A 740 27.74 23.58 25.01
C LEU A 740 27.15 22.32 25.63
N THR A 741 26.06 21.82 25.07
CA THR A 741 25.32 20.68 25.62
C THR A 741 25.66 19.35 24.96
N ASP A 742 25.99 19.37 23.66
CA ASP A 742 26.25 18.15 22.88
C ASP A 742 27.14 18.48 21.67
N VAL A 743 28.05 17.58 21.31
CA VAL A 743 28.94 17.75 20.16
C VAL A 743 29.03 16.46 19.39
N HIS A 744 28.93 16.57 18.07
CA HIS A 744 29.06 15.46 17.16
C HIS A 744 30.03 15.80 16.02
N LEU A 745 31.22 15.19 16.01
CA LEU A 745 32.10 15.25 14.85
C LEU A 745 31.41 14.56 13.66
N LEU A 746 31.41 15.23 12.51
CA LEU A 746 30.84 14.65 11.30
C LEU A 746 31.89 13.69 10.70
N GLU A 747 31.49 12.44 10.49
CA GLU A 747 32.32 11.42 9.86
C GLU A 747 31.49 10.67 8.80
N PRO A 748 31.88 10.70 7.51
CA PRO A 748 31.09 10.07 6.48
C PRO A 748 31.12 8.53 6.66
N VAL A 749 30.05 7.86 6.23
CA VAL A 749 29.95 6.39 6.36
C VAL A 749 31.10 5.66 5.65
N ARG A 750 31.58 6.24 4.56
CA ARG A 750 32.76 5.81 3.81
C ARG A 750 33.64 7.02 3.53
N PRO A 751 34.94 6.82 3.27
CA PRO A 751 35.80 7.89 2.81
C PRO A 751 35.18 8.66 1.64
N GLY A 752 35.50 9.94 1.56
CA GLY A 752 34.99 10.85 0.55
C GLY A 752 34.94 10.33 -0.88
N HIS A 753 36.09 9.84 -1.32
CA HIS A 753 36.32 9.26 -2.64
C HIS A 753 35.38 8.08 -2.97
N TRP A 754 34.88 7.36 -1.97
CA TRP A 754 33.91 6.27 -2.17
C TRP A 754 32.61 6.81 -2.77
N PHE A 755 32.07 7.90 -2.23
CA PHE A 755 30.81 8.48 -2.71
C PHE A 755 30.97 9.16 -4.08
N THR A 756 32.14 9.78 -4.32
CA THR A 756 32.49 10.32 -5.64
C THR A 756 32.53 9.21 -6.69
N ARG A 757 33.23 8.11 -6.40
CA ARG A 757 33.30 6.95 -7.30
C ARG A 757 31.94 6.27 -7.49
N PHE A 758 31.15 6.14 -6.43
CA PHE A 758 29.77 5.63 -6.52
C PHE A 758 28.90 6.48 -7.47
N ALA A 759 28.96 7.80 -7.37
CA ALA A 759 28.18 8.71 -8.22
C ALA A 759 28.64 8.69 -9.70
N GLU A 760 29.91 8.38 -9.96
CA GLU A 760 30.42 8.09 -11.31
C GLU A 760 29.84 6.78 -11.85
N LEU A 761 30.01 5.68 -11.12
CA LEU A 761 29.54 4.35 -11.49
C LEU A 761 28.02 4.32 -11.73
N TYR A 762 27.24 5.02 -10.91
CA TYR A 762 25.79 5.10 -11.10
C TYR A 762 25.42 5.85 -12.40
N ARG A 763 26.16 6.90 -12.77
CA ARG A 763 25.94 7.59 -14.05
C ARG A 763 26.31 6.72 -15.25
N GLU A 764 27.31 5.86 -15.10
CA GLU A 764 27.78 4.95 -16.14
C GLU A 764 26.84 3.75 -16.33
N HIS A 765 26.36 3.15 -15.24
CA HIS A 765 25.67 1.85 -15.26
C HIS A 765 24.19 1.88 -14.87
N GLY A 766 23.68 2.96 -14.27
CA GLY A 766 22.33 3.01 -13.72
C GLY A 766 22.15 2.11 -12.49
N HIS A 767 20.97 1.51 -12.31
CA HIS A 767 20.71 0.59 -11.20
C HIS A 767 21.41 -0.77 -11.40
N ALA A 768 21.77 -1.43 -10.30
CA ALA A 768 22.42 -2.74 -10.34
C ALA A 768 21.42 -3.85 -10.68
N PRO A 769 21.87 -4.96 -11.31
CA PRO A 769 21.01 -6.11 -11.55
C PRO A 769 20.59 -6.76 -10.22
N ALA A 770 19.33 -7.21 -10.15
CA ALA A 770 18.83 -7.94 -8.98
C ALA A 770 19.54 -9.30 -8.83
N ARG A 771 19.92 -9.65 -7.59
CA ARG A 771 20.67 -10.88 -7.25
C ARG A 771 19.97 -11.72 -6.18
N PRO A 772 18.84 -12.39 -6.50
CA PRO A 772 18.10 -13.21 -5.54
C PRO A 772 18.94 -14.32 -4.88
N GLU A 773 20.00 -14.78 -5.56
CA GLU A 773 20.95 -15.77 -5.05
C GLU A 773 21.70 -15.27 -3.80
N LEU A 774 22.06 -13.98 -3.73
CA LEU A 774 22.68 -13.39 -2.54
C LEU A 774 21.71 -13.35 -1.37
N ALA A 775 20.45 -12.98 -1.63
CA ALA A 775 19.40 -12.99 -0.61
C ALA A 775 19.16 -14.40 -0.06
N THR A 776 19.25 -15.43 -0.91
CA THR A 776 19.11 -16.83 -0.51
C THR A 776 20.25 -17.26 0.39
N ALA A 777 21.51 -17.03 -0.01
CA ALA A 777 22.69 -17.37 0.81
C ALA A 777 22.71 -16.59 2.14
N PHE A 778 22.37 -15.31 2.11
CA PHE A 778 22.30 -14.46 3.31
C PHE A 778 21.20 -14.94 4.27
N ALA A 779 20.04 -15.34 3.73
CA ALA A 779 18.95 -15.91 4.50
C ALA A 779 19.34 -17.22 5.21
N GLU A 780 20.01 -18.13 4.49
CA GLU A 780 20.47 -19.40 5.05
C GLU A 780 21.48 -19.20 6.18
N ARG A 781 22.44 -18.28 6.00
CA ARG A 781 23.50 -18.02 6.99
C ARG A 781 22.98 -17.38 8.28
N LEU A 782 21.91 -16.57 8.19
CA LEU A 782 21.40 -15.78 9.31
C LEU A 782 20.06 -16.27 9.86
N GLY A 783 19.52 -17.38 9.35
CA GLY A 783 18.23 -17.91 9.78
C GLY A 783 17.06 -16.97 9.46
N LEU A 784 17.14 -16.26 8.32
CA LEU A 784 16.11 -15.37 7.81
C LEU A 784 15.29 -16.08 6.71
N THR A 785 14.17 -15.49 6.34
CA THR A 785 13.50 -15.84 5.07
C THR A 785 14.15 -15.12 3.89
N PRO A 786 14.00 -15.62 2.65
CA PRO A 786 14.42 -14.88 1.46
C PRO A 786 13.82 -13.47 1.37
N ALA A 787 12.56 -13.29 1.79
CA ALA A 787 11.92 -11.98 1.82
C ALA A 787 12.58 -11.04 2.85
N GLU A 788 12.84 -11.53 4.07
CA GLU A 788 13.57 -10.80 5.12
C GLU A 788 14.97 -10.39 4.63
N ALA A 789 15.73 -11.31 4.03
CA ALA A 789 17.04 -11.00 3.48
C ALA A 789 16.97 -9.96 2.35
N THR A 790 16.05 -10.12 1.38
CA THR A 790 15.89 -9.16 0.28
C THR A 790 15.58 -7.76 0.77
N VAL A 791 14.65 -7.56 1.71
CA VAL A 791 14.30 -6.22 2.19
C VAL A 791 15.44 -5.55 2.98
N LEU A 792 16.36 -6.34 3.56
CA LEU A 792 17.59 -5.83 4.15
C LEU A 792 18.60 -5.43 3.06
N LEU A 793 18.86 -6.30 2.09
CA LEU A 793 19.82 -6.04 1.00
C LEU A 793 19.43 -4.84 0.13
N THR A 794 18.13 -4.58 0.01
CA THR A 794 17.57 -3.48 -0.79
C THR A 794 17.21 -2.23 0.02
N ALA A 795 17.60 -2.18 1.31
CA ALA A 795 17.36 -1.06 2.22
C ALA A 795 15.87 -0.63 2.36
N HIS A 796 14.96 -1.59 2.51
CA HIS A 796 13.53 -1.35 2.69
C HIS A 796 13.04 -1.36 4.14
N VAL A 797 13.92 -1.64 5.11
CA VAL A 797 13.60 -1.56 6.55
C VAL A 797 13.92 -0.15 7.05
N PRO A 798 12.97 0.56 7.68
CA PRO A 798 13.22 1.87 8.26
C PRO A 798 14.37 1.82 9.28
N CYS A 799 15.17 2.87 9.33
CA CYS A 799 16.24 2.98 10.32
C CYS A 799 16.44 4.42 10.77
N THR A 800 17.14 4.62 11.87
CA THR A 800 17.47 5.96 12.40
C THR A 800 18.96 5.96 12.71
N PRO A 801 19.82 6.26 11.72
CA PRO A 801 21.26 6.23 11.91
C PRO A 801 21.70 7.25 12.97
N ARG A 802 22.32 6.80 14.06
CA ARG A 802 22.90 7.68 15.08
C ARG A 802 24.32 8.10 14.68
N ARG A 803 24.41 9.04 13.73
CA ARG A 803 25.69 9.62 13.26
C ARG A 803 25.70 11.15 13.26
N SER A 804 24.80 11.80 14.01
CA SER A 804 24.73 13.27 14.06
C SER A 804 24.21 13.84 15.38
N GLY A 805 24.06 13.01 16.43
CA GLY A 805 23.35 13.37 17.66
C GLY A 805 21.83 13.63 17.47
N GLN A 806 21.31 13.57 16.24
CA GLN A 806 19.89 13.77 15.92
C GLN A 806 19.24 12.46 15.44
N ARG A 807 17.94 12.28 15.74
CA ARG A 807 17.14 11.18 15.20
C ARG A 807 16.60 11.58 13.82
N HIS A 808 17.40 11.42 12.77
CA HIS A 808 16.88 11.44 11.40
C HIS A 808 16.44 10.03 10.99
N SER A 809 15.17 9.87 10.64
CA SER A 809 14.64 8.58 10.22
C SER A 809 14.74 8.42 8.70
N TYR A 810 15.45 7.38 8.27
CA TYR A 810 15.31 6.85 6.92
C TYR A 810 13.97 6.11 6.81
N ARG A 811 13.11 6.56 5.90
CA ARG A 811 11.84 5.90 5.57
C ARG A 811 11.83 5.54 4.08
N PRO A 812 11.97 4.26 3.73
CA PRO A 812 11.98 3.84 2.32
C PRO A 812 10.61 4.12 1.68
N ARG A 813 10.62 4.69 0.47
CA ARG A 813 9.41 4.87 -0.34
C ARG A 813 9.15 3.58 -1.14
N TYR A 814 8.53 2.63 -0.45
CA TYR A 814 8.23 1.28 -0.95
C TYR A 814 7.40 1.28 -2.25
N ARG A 815 7.88 0.58 -3.29
CA ARG A 815 7.07 0.22 -4.48
C ARG A 815 7.21 -1.27 -4.78
N SER A 816 6.07 -1.94 -4.98
CA SER A 816 6.07 -3.38 -5.23
C SER A 816 6.76 -3.81 -6.52
N ALA A 817 6.88 -2.92 -7.52
CA ALA A 817 7.55 -3.19 -8.78
C ALA A 817 9.07 -3.39 -8.60
N ASP A 818 9.69 -2.74 -7.60
CA ASP A 818 11.13 -2.80 -7.37
C ASP A 818 11.59 -4.17 -6.84
N LEU A 819 10.68 -4.94 -6.24
CA LEU A 819 10.96 -6.25 -5.63
C LEU A 819 10.58 -7.44 -6.52
N GLU A 820 9.92 -7.19 -7.66
CA GLU A 820 9.53 -8.24 -8.61
C GLU A 820 10.76 -8.92 -9.23
N ALA A 821 11.79 -8.14 -9.56
CA ALA A 821 13.08 -8.64 -10.02
C ALA A 821 13.79 -9.54 -8.98
N TRP A 822 13.49 -9.34 -7.70
CA TRP A 822 13.96 -10.15 -6.58
C TRP A 822 13.08 -11.38 -6.30
N LYS A 823 12.01 -11.59 -7.07
CA LYS A 823 11.02 -12.68 -6.92
C LYS A 823 10.27 -12.66 -5.59
N ILE A 824 10.16 -11.49 -4.96
CA ILE A 824 9.44 -11.30 -3.70
C ILE A 824 8.08 -10.66 -3.97
N ARG A 825 7.00 -11.24 -3.41
CA ARG A 825 5.67 -10.65 -3.52
C ARG A 825 5.53 -9.48 -2.56
N ARG A 826 4.73 -8.48 -2.95
CA ARG A 826 4.46 -7.29 -2.15
C ARG A 826 4.17 -7.59 -0.68
N LYS A 827 3.21 -8.48 -0.44
CA LYS A 827 2.75 -8.84 0.90
C LYS A 827 3.84 -9.50 1.76
N ASP A 828 4.71 -10.29 1.14
CA ASP A 828 5.81 -10.94 1.87
C ASP A 828 6.86 -9.93 2.30
N ALA A 829 7.11 -8.91 1.46
CA ALA A 829 8.01 -7.80 1.79
C ALA A 829 7.44 -6.88 2.88
N GLU A 830 6.15 -6.53 2.81
CA GLU A 830 5.48 -5.74 3.87
C GLU A 830 5.58 -6.46 5.23
N GLN A 831 5.32 -7.76 5.25
CA GLN A 831 5.46 -8.57 6.47
C GLN A 831 6.91 -8.64 6.96
N ALA A 832 7.88 -8.80 6.05
CA ALA A 832 9.30 -8.86 6.39
C ALA A 832 9.80 -7.53 6.98
N VAL A 833 9.41 -6.39 6.38
CA VAL A 833 9.78 -5.07 6.88
C VAL A 833 9.24 -4.85 8.29
N ALA A 834 7.98 -5.18 8.53
CA ALA A 834 7.37 -5.01 9.85
C ALA A 834 8.09 -5.86 10.92
N VAL A 835 8.31 -7.15 10.64
CA VAL A 835 9.04 -8.06 11.54
C VAL A 835 10.47 -7.58 11.84
N LEU A 836 11.21 -7.15 10.82
CA LEU A 836 12.59 -6.73 10.99
C LEU A 836 12.72 -5.37 11.70
N THR A 837 11.73 -4.49 11.52
CA THR A 837 11.67 -3.20 12.23
C THR A 837 11.58 -3.44 13.74
N ASP A 838 10.71 -4.37 14.16
CA ASP A 838 10.54 -4.71 15.58
C ASP A 838 11.73 -5.51 16.14
N MET A 839 12.27 -6.46 15.37
CA MET A 839 13.34 -7.35 15.83
C MET A 839 14.68 -6.64 15.98
N LEU A 840 15.07 -5.81 15.02
CA LEU A 840 16.38 -5.18 15.00
C LEU A 840 16.34 -3.80 15.66
N GLY A 841 15.23 -3.09 15.54
CA GLY A 841 15.16 -1.68 15.89
C GLY A 841 15.99 -0.79 14.96
N PRO A 842 15.74 0.53 15.00
CA PRO A 842 16.26 1.46 14.00
C PRO A 842 17.79 1.62 14.01
N ASP A 843 18.46 1.40 15.14
CA ASP A 843 19.91 1.59 15.29
C ASP A 843 20.71 0.42 14.71
N ARG A 844 20.26 -0.81 14.97
CA ARG A 844 20.91 -2.03 14.44
C ARG A 844 20.73 -2.15 12.93
N VAL A 845 19.55 -1.78 12.41
CA VAL A 845 19.30 -1.74 10.95
C VAL A 845 20.25 -0.76 10.26
N ALA A 846 20.47 0.43 10.84
CA ALA A 846 21.42 1.40 10.29
C ALA A 846 22.86 0.86 10.26
N THR A 847 23.28 0.15 11.31
CA THR A 847 24.60 -0.50 11.38
C THR A 847 24.72 -1.61 10.34
N LEU A 848 23.69 -2.43 10.16
CA LEU A 848 23.68 -3.49 9.15
C LEU A 848 23.82 -2.91 7.73
N TYR A 849 23.10 -1.84 7.40
CA TYR A 849 23.21 -1.17 6.10
C TYR A 849 24.60 -0.61 5.84
N ASP A 850 25.27 -0.11 6.87
CA ASP A 850 26.69 0.25 6.76
C ASP A 850 27.57 -0.97 6.43
N ARG A 851 27.37 -2.11 7.10
CA ARG A 851 28.17 -3.32 6.85
C ARG A 851 27.96 -3.91 5.45
N LEU A 852 26.80 -3.67 4.84
CA LEU A 852 26.46 -4.12 3.48
C LEU A 852 27.13 -3.30 2.36
N LEU A 853 27.70 -2.12 2.64
CA LEU A 853 28.36 -1.29 1.62
C LEU A 853 29.82 -1.71 1.37
N PRO A 854 30.19 -2.37 0.25
CA PRO A 854 31.56 -2.83 0.01
C PRO A 854 32.59 -1.69 0.08
N ASP A 855 33.86 -2.04 0.32
CA ASP A 855 34.96 -1.04 0.39
C ASP A 855 35.23 -0.37 -0.96
N ASP A 856 35.01 -1.10 -2.06
CA ASP A 856 34.97 -0.57 -3.42
C ASP A 856 33.50 -0.49 -3.89
N PRO A 857 32.97 0.71 -4.22
CA PRO A 857 31.58 0.87 -4.65
C PRO A 857 31.24 0.13 -5.95
N GLU A 858 32.22 -0.17 -6.81
CA GLU A 858 31.99 -0.91 -8.07
C GLU A 858 31.43 -2.32 -7.84
N GLN A 859 31.76 -2.90 -6.68
CA GLN A 859 31.26 -4.20 -6.27
C GLN A 859 29.73 -4.25 -6.18
N LEU A 860 29.05 -3.13 -5.90
CA LEU A 860 27.57 -3.11 -5.88
C LEU A 860 26.94 -3.52 -7.21
N TRP A 861 27.60 -3.27 -8.35
CA TRP A 861 27.13 -3.69 -9.67
C TRP A 861 27.67 -5.08 -10.06
N THR A 862 28.90 -5.42 -9.70
CA THR A 862 29.58 -6.64 -10.16
C THR A 862 29.31 -7.87 -9.28
N THR A 863 29.33 -7.73 -7.96
CA THR A 863 29.14 -8.83 -6.98
C THR A 863 27.94 -8.61 -6.05
N GLY A 864 27.45 -7.37 -5.91
CA GLY A 864 26.34 -6.98 -5.03
C GLY A 864 26.81 -6.41 -3.67
N PRO A 865 25.88 -6.24 -2.72
CA PRO A 865 26.21 -5.85 -1.34
C PRO A 865 27.13 -6.84 -0.63
N ASP A 866 27.94 -6.36 0.33
CA ASP A 866 28.87 -7.17 1.14
C ASP A 866 28.13 -7.96 2.23
N VAL A 867 27.56 -9.08 1.81
CA VAL A 867 26.81 -10.00 2.68
C VAL A 867 27.70 -10.69 3.72
N ASP A 868 29.00 -10.86 3.45
CA ASP A 868 29.91 -11.56 4.33
C ASP A 868 30.25 -10.73 5.57
N ARG A 869 30.56 -9.45 5.37
CA ARG A 869 30.82 -8.53 6.48
C ARG A 869 29.55 -8.22 7.27
N ALA A 870 28.41 -8.06 6.58
CA ALA A 870 27.12 -7.89 7.24
C ALA A 870 26.76 -9.11 8.10
N ALA A 871 26.99 -10.34 7.60
CA ALA A 871 26.74 -11.55 8.36
C ALA A 871 27.74 -11.74 9.52
N ALA A 872 29.01 -11.39 9.36
CA ALA A 872 29.98 -11.42 10.46
C ALA A 872 29.58 -10.49 11.60
N TRP A 873 29.14 -9.26 11.27
CA TRP A 873 28.59 -8.34 12.27
C TRP A 873 27.33 -8.90 12.93
N TRP A 874 26.38 -9.44 12.14
CA TRP A 874 25.15 -10.03 12.68
C TRP A 874 25.46 -11.13 13.69
N LEU A 875 26.38 -12.04 13.37
CA LEU A 875 26.76 -13.15 14.25
C LEU A 875 27.44 -12.66 15.54
N ALA A 876 28.20 -11.56 15.47
CA ALA A 876 28.83 -10.97 16.65
C ALA A 876 27.83 -10.25 17.56
N GLU A 877 26.87 -9.51 16.97
CA GLU A 877 25.90 -8.68 17.71
C GLU A 877 24.67 -9.48 18.18
N LEU A 878 24.14 -10.34 17.31
CA LEU A 878 22.88 -11.07 17.52
C LEU A 878 23.10 -12.57 17.75
N GLY A 879 24.35 -13.01 17.83
CA GLY A 879 24.71 -14.40 18.05
C GLY A 879 24.46 -15.29 16.83
N SER A 880 24.82 -16.56 16.98
CA SER A 880 24.51 -17.59 15.99
C SER A 880 22.99 -17.78 15.88
N PRO A 881 22.40 -17.80 14.68
CA PRO A 881 20.97 -18.02 14.55
C PRO A 881 20.59 -19.40 15.10
N LEU A 882 19.41 -19.46 15.73
CA LEU A 882 18.80 -20.73 16.11
C LEU A 882 18.61 -21.63 14.87
N PRO A 883 18.64 -22.97 15.02
CA PRO A 883 18.57 -23.90 13.90
C PRO A 883 17.19 -23.86 13.23
N VAL A 884 17.05 -23.10 12.13
CA VAL A 884 15.76 -22.96 11.42
C VAL A 884 15.50 -24.20 10.55
N PRO A 885 14.38 -24.93 10.73
CA PRO A 885 13.95 -26.02 9.85
C PRO A 885 13.48 -25.51 8.47
N THR A 886 14.40 -25.10 7.60
CA THR A 886 14.09 -24.45 6.32
C THR A 886 13.19 -25.28 5.41
N ALA A 887 13.36 -26.61 5.41
CA ALA A 887 12.53 -27.55 4.65
C ALA A 887 11.03 -27.50 5.04
N LEU A 888 10.70 -27.10 6.27
CA LEU A 888 9.33 -27.01 6.76
C LEU A 888 8.68 -25.64 6.53
N LEU A 889 9.47 -24.58 6.26
CA LEU A 889 8.96 -23.21 6.12
C LEU A 889 7.84 -23.05 5.09
N PRO A 890 7.94 -23.60 3.85
CA PRO A 890 6.87 -23.46 2.86
C PRO A 890 5.55 -24.10 3.31
N LEU A 891 5.63 -25.23 4.03
CA LEU A 891 4.45 -25.89 4.57
C LEU A 891 3.89 -25.13 5.79
N ALA A 892 4.76 -24.68 6.70
CA ALA A 892 4.37 -23.87 7.85
C ALA A 892 3.65 -22.58 7.44
N ALA A 893 4.15 -21.88 6.41
CA ALA A 893 3.54 -20.67 5.86
C ALA A 893 2.17 -20.92 5.20
N LYS A 894 1.93 -22.13 4.70
CA LYS A 894 0.64 -22.54 4.15
C LYS A 894 -0.36 -22.92 5.25
N GLU A 895 0.13 -23.52 6.33
CA GLU A 895 -0.67 -24.12 7.40
C GLU A 895 -0.82 -23.24 8.65
N THR A 896 -0.10 -22.13 8.71
CA THR A 896 -0.21 -21.11 9.76
C THR A 896 -0.48 -19.75 9.13
N ARG A 897 -1.48 -19.03 9.64
CA ARG A 897 -1.89 -17.72 9.12
C ARG A 897 -1.80 -16.67 10.22
N PRO A 898 -1.19 -15.51 9.94
CA PRO A 898 -1.17 -14.42 10.89
C PRO A 898 -2.61 -13.95 11.19
N PRO A 899 -2.91 -13.59 12.45
CA PRO A 899 -4.11 -12.85 12.79
C PRO A 899 -4.21 -11.52 12.03
N LYS A 900 -5.42 -10.99 11.92
CA LYS A 900 -5.69 -9.68 11.33
C LYS A 900 -6.27 -8.76 12.40
N GLY A 901 -5.80 -7.53 12.46
CA GLY A 901 -6.30 -6.49 13.35
C GLY A 901 -5.65 -5.15 13.06
N GLU A 902 -5.71 -4.26 14.05
CA GLU A 902 -5.17 -2.89 13.99
C GLU A 902 -3.99 -2.76 14.95
N GLU A 903 -2.99 -1.96 14.58
CA GLU A 903 -1.87 -1.60 15.46
C GLU A 903 -2.34 -0.79 16.66
N ALA A 904 -1.78 -1.09 17.83
CA ALA A 904 -2.01 -0.32 19.04
C ALA A 904 -1.29 1.02 18.99
N LEU A 905 -2.00 2.08 19.35
CA LEU A 905 -1.43 3.42 19.43
C LEU A 905 -0.66 3.61 20.75
N PRO A 906 0.43 4.41 20.73
CA PRO A 906 1.13 4.81 21.95
C PRO A 906 0.20 5.57 22.91
N ARG A 907 0.28 5.31 24.23
CA ARG A 907 -0.54 6.02 25.26
C ARG A 907 -0.30 7.53 25.24
N GLN A 908 0.95 7.92 25.03
CA GLN A 908 1.33 9.31 24.82
C GLN A 908 1.60 9.48 23.33
N LEU A 909 0.89 10.43 22.68
CA LEU A 909 1.17 10.88 21.31
C LEU A 909 2.51 11.65 21.26
N LEU A 910 3.59 11.00 21.67
CA LEU A 910 4.96 11.46 21.48
C LEU A 910 5.27 11.37 19.98
N GLN A 911 5.75 12.46 19.40
CA GLN A 911 6.16 12.46 17.99
C GLN A 911 7.19 11.36 17.73
N GLY A 912 6.86 10.40 16.86
CA GLY A 912 7.80 9.42 16.32
C GLY A 912 7.69 7.99 16.84
N THR A 913 6.86 7.69 17.85
CA THR A 913 6.61 6.30 18.28
C THR A 913 5.60 5.64 17.33
N PRO A 914 5.96 4.55 16.62
CA PRO A 914 5.05 3.85 15.71
C PRO A 914 3.97 3.07 16.48
N GLY A 915 2.89 2.68 15.77
CA GLY A 915 1.93 1.73 16.30
C GLY A 915 2.57 0.36 16.54
N HIS A 916 1.99 -0.44 17.44
CA HIS A 916 2.51 -1.75 17.81
C HIS A 916 1.57 -2.89 17.42
N TRP A 917 2.12 -3.93 16.81
CA TRP A 917 1.41 -5.18 16.52
C TRP A 917 2.36 -6.38 16.65
N PRO A 918 2.06 -7.38 17.50
CA PRO A 918 2.89 -8.58 17.58
C PRO A 918 2.82 -9.39 16.27
N HIS A 919 3.92 -9.41 15.52
CA HIS A 919 3.99 -10.06 14.22
C HIS A 919 4.37 -11.55 14.31
N LEU A 920 3.65 -12.40 13.57
CA LEU A 920 3.97 -13.83 13.45
C LEU A 920 5.30 -14.02 12.68
N ARG A 921 6.32 -14.55 13.38
CA ARG A 921 7.61 -14.93 12.77
C ARG A 921 7.82 -16.46 12.81
N LEU A 922 7.31 -17.15 11.79
CA LEU A 922 7.38 -18.62 11.68
C LEU A 922 8.81 -19.21 11.76
N PRO A 923 9.85 -18.64 11.11
CA PRO A 923 11.21 -19.14 11.26
C PRO A 923 11.68 -19.16 12.71
N ALA A 924 11.37 -18.10 13.47
CA ALA A 924 11.74 -18.01 14.88
C ALA A 924 11.04 -19.07 15.72
N LEU A 925 9.72 -19.25 15.56
CA LEU A 925 8.97 -20.27 16.31
C LEU A 925 9.44 -21.69 16.00
N LEU A 926 9.74 -22.01 14.73
CA LEU A 926 10.28 -23.33 14.36
C LEU A 926 11.70 -23.53 14.90
N ALA A 927 12.56 -22.50 14.83
CA ALA A 927 13.93 -22.57 15.33
C ALA A 927 13.98 -22.71 16.86
N ARG A 928 13.04 -22.07 17.56
CA ARG A 928 12.84 -22.22 19.00
C ARG A 928 12.52 -23.66 19.39
N VAL A 929 11.60 -24.32 18.68
CA VAL A 929 11.35 -25.75 18.93
C VAL A 929 12.57 -26.60 18.56
N ALA A 930 13.26 -26.27 17.46
CA ALA A 930 14.47 -26.96 17.02
C ALA A 930 15.71 -26.70 17.92
N ALA A 931 15.63 -25.78 18.87
CA ALA A 931 16.63 -25.61 19.93
C ALA A 931 16.46 -26.62 21.07
N GLY A 932 15.40 -27.44 21.07
CA GLY A 932 15.22 -28.51 22.04
C GLY A 932 15.04 -27.99 23.47
N THR A 933 15.94 -28.38 24.38
CA THR A 933 15.90 -27.93 25.79
C THR A 933 16.12 -26.44 25.95
N ASP A 934 16.75 -25.78 24.98
CA ASP A 934 17.03 -24.34 25.00
C ASP A 934 15.90 -23.52 24.37
N CYS A 935 14.73 -24.12 24.12
CA CYS A 935 13.60 -23.48 23.44
C CYS A 935 13.09 -22.20 24.13
N LEU A 936 13.31 -22.05 25.43
CA LEU A 936 12.94 -20.87 26.23
C LEU A 936 14.15 -20.01 26.64
N ALA A 937 15.38 -20.37 26.25
CA ALA A 937 16.57 -19.64 26.65
C ALA A 937 16.60 -18.23 26.04
N PRO A 938 17.05 -17.19 26.75
CA PRO A 938 17.22 -15.87 26.17
C PRO A 938 18.13 -15.89 24.92
N HIS A 939 17.75 -15.16 23.88
CA HIS A 939 18.52 -14.98 22.67
C HIS A 939 18.63 -13.49 22.35
N SER A 940 19.76 -13.00 21.85
CA SER A 940 19.97 -11.56 21.57
C SER A 940 19.13 -11.02 20.40
N ALA A 941 18.52 -11.93 19.63
CA ALA A 941 17.52 -11.64 18.61
C ALA A 941 16.07 -11.68 19.14
N ASP A 942 15.87 -11.90 20.44
CA ASP A 942 14.57 -11.68 21.06
C ASP A 942 14.26 -10.19 21.00
N GLY A 943 13.09 -9.86 20.43
CA GLY A 943 12.63 -8.48 20.31
C GLY A 943 12.38 -7.84 21.68
N PRO A 944 11.75 -6.65 21.73
CA PRO A 944 11.51 -5.93 22.98
C PRO A 944 10.68 -6.74 24.01
N GLU A 945 9.93 -7.75 23.56
CA GLU A 945 9.13 -8.64 24.42
C GLU A 945 9.96 -9.68 25.18
N GLY A 946 11.24 -9.87 24.84
CA GLY A 946 12.14 -10.82 25.48
C GLY A 946 11.91 -12.28 25.05
N PRO A 947 12.43 -13.25 25.83
CA PRO A 947 12.32 -14.67 25.48
C PRO A 947 10.85 -15.14 25.42
N PRO A 948 10.54 -16.13 24.58
CA PRO A 948 9.17 -16.61 24.41
C PRO A 948 8.62 -17.19 25.72
N GLN A 949 7.35 -16.91 26.00
CA GLN A 949 6.63 -17.56 27.10
C GLN A 949 6.37 -19.04 26.78
N PRO A 950 6.18 -19.92 27.79
CA PRO A 950 5.88 -21.33 27.58
C PRO A 950 4.63 -21.58 26.72
N SER A 951 3.69 -20.63 26.68
CA SER A 951 2.49 -20.68 25.85
C SER A 951 2.73 -20.37 24.36
N ALA A 952 3.94 -19.97 23.94
CA ALA A 952 4.20 -19.55 22.55
C ALA A 952 4.48 -20.71 21.57
N LEU A 953 4.96 -21.85 22.07
CA LEU A 953 5.50 -22.96 21.27
C LEU A 953 4.66 -24.26 21.20
N PRO A 954 3.71 -24.58 22.11
CA PRO A 954 3.05 -25.89 22.15
C PRO A 954 2.47 -26.38 20.83
N ARG A 955 1.67 -25.57 20.12
CA ARG A 955 1.09 -25.99 18.82
C ARG A 955 2.13 -26.15 17.73
N ILE A 956 3.19 -25.34 17.74
CA ILE A 956 4.28 -25.43 16.76
C ILE A 956 5.06 -26.74 16.97
N ALA A 957 5.31 -27.11 18.23
CA ALA A 957 5.96 -28.38 18.56
C ALA A 957 5.11 -29.59 18.17
N ALA A 958 3.80 -29.57 18.47
CA ALA A 958 2.87 -30.60 18.02
C ALA A 958 2.77 -30.67 16.49
N TRP A 959 2.83 -29.53 15.81
CA TRP A 959 2.82 -29.46 14.35
C TRP A 959 4.08 -30.05 13.74
N ILE A 960 5.28 -29.75 14.25
CA ILE A 960 6.54 -30.36 13.81
C ILE A 960 6.46 -31.88 13.99
N ALA A 961 6.01 -32.34 15.15
CA ALA A 961 5.84 -33.77 15.45
C ALA A 961 4.92 -34.47 14.43
N TYR A 962 3.85 -33.81 14.00
CA TYR A 962 2.91 -34.36 13.02
C TYR A 962 3.41 -34.25 11.57
N ARG A 963 4.24 -33.24 11.23
CA ARG A 963 4.73 -33.01 9.87
C ARG A 963 6.08 -33.65 9.55
N THR A 964 6.67 -34.37 10.50
CA THR A 964 7.95 -35.08 10.32
C THR A 964 7.78 -36.59 10.53
N PRO A 965 8.39 -37.44 9.69
CA PRO A 965 8.37 -38.90 9.87
C PRO A 965 9.26 -39.34 11.03
N ALA A 966 8.98 -40.50 11.62
CA ALA A 966 9.92 -41.16 12.55
C ALA A 966 11.28 -41.34 11.87
N GLY A 967 12.36 -41.13 12.64
CA GLY A 967 13.74 -41.08 12.12
C GLY A 967 14.19 -39.68 11.66
N ASP A 968 13.29 -38.70 11.55
CA ASP A 968 13.68 -37.31 11.32
C ASP A 968 14.39 -36.72 12.56
N PRO A 969 15.55 -36.06 12.41
CA PRO A 969 16.31 -35.52 13.53
C PRO A 969 15.56 -34.44 14.34
N LEU A 970 14.53 -33.80 13.77
CA LEU A 970 13.73 -32.79 14.48
C LEU A 970 12.75 -33.40 15.49
N ARG A 971 12.38 -34.67 15.37
CA ARG A 971 11.42 -35.31 16.28
C ARG A 971 11.93 -35.40 17.72
N PRO A 972 13.12 -35.99 18.01
CA PRO A 972 13.62 -36.04 19.38
C PRO A 972 13.86 -34.65 19.97
N VAL A 973 14.27 -33.68 19.13
CA VAL A 973 14.45 -32.28 19.52
C VAL A 973 13.12 -31.62 19.89
N ALA A 974 12.07 -31.81 19.08
CA ALA A 974 10.72 -31.35 19.41
C ALA A 974 10.20 -32.02 20.69
N GLY A 975 10.52 -33.30 20.92
CA GLY A 975 10.22 -34.00 22.17
C GLY A 975 10.91 -33.36 23.38
N ALA A 976 12.20 -33.03 23.26
CA ALA A 976 12.95 -32.31 24.30
C ALA A 976 12.37 -30.92 24.59
N ALA A 977 11.96 -30.18 23.54
CA ALA A 977 11.29 -28.89 23.70
C ALA A 977 9.95 -29.04 24.44
N ILE A 978 9.12 -30.04 24.09
CA ILE A 978 7.87 -30.32 24.80
C ILE A 978 8.12 -30.64 26.28
N SER A 979 9.12 -31.46 26.58
CA SER A 979 9.51 -31.77 27.97
C SER A 979 9.91 -30.51 28.73
N ARG A 980 10.74 -29.64 28.13
CA ARG A 980 11.13 -28.36 28.72
C ARG A 980 9.92 -27.44 29.00
N LEU A 981 8.98 -27.36 28.07
CA LEU A 981 7.74 -26.59 28.27
C LEU A 981 6.92 -27.13 29.45
N CYS A 982 6.82 -28.47 29.56
CA CYS A 982 6.09 -29.12 30.66
C CYS A 982 6.78 -28.91 32.02
N GLU A 983 8.11 -28.93 32.06
CA GLU A 983 8.91 -28.60 33.24
C GLU A 983 8.70 -27.15 33.68
N GLU A 984 8.77 -26.20 32.74
CA GLU A 984 8.56 -24.77 33.03
C GLU A 984 7.16 -24.52 33.58
N ARG A 985 6.14 -25.16 32.99
CA ARG A 985 4.77 -25.14 33.52
C ARG A 985 4.70 -25.69 34.95
N ALA A 986 5.37 -26.82 35.22
CA ALA A 986 5.36 -27.45 36.54
C ALA A 986 6.11 -26.62 37.60
N ALA A 987 7.10 -25.82 37.18
CA ALA A 987 7.83 -24.89 38.04
C ALA A 987 7.01 -23.66 38.46
N GLY A 988 5.85 -23.41 37.84
CA GLY A 988 4.98 -22.28 38.13
C GLY A 988 5.49 -20.97 37.51
N PRO A 989 5.31 -20.77 36.19
CA PRO A 989 5.86 -19.62 35.48
C PRO A 989 5.11 -18.30 35.77
N GLY A 990 4.10 -18.34 36.64
CA GLY A 990 3.16 -17.25 36.89
C GLY A 990 2.21 -16.99 35.70
N PRO A 991 1.50 -15.84 35.71
CA PRO A 991 0.53 -15.49 34.67
C PRO A 991 1.14 -15.35 33.28
N LEU A 992 0.62 -16.12 32.31
CA LEU A 992 1.04 -16.09 30.91
C LEU A 992 0.11 -15.21 30.08
N THR A 993 0.66 -14.36 29.22
CA THR A 993 -0.12 -13.49 28.32
C THR A 993 -0.74 -14.31 27.20
N LEU A 994 -2.07 -14.32 27.11
CA LEU A 994 -2.79 -15.09 26.08
C LEU A 994 -3.11 -14.26 24.84
N PHE A 995 -3.49 -13.00 25.05
CA PHE A 995 -3.75 -11.95 24.06
C PHE A 995 -3.87 -10.60 24.77
N SER A 996 -3.93 -9.52 24.00
CA SER A 996 -4.09 -8.15 24.52
C SER A 996 -5.35 -7.51 23.96
N LEU A 997 -5.87 -6.50 24.65
CA LEU A 997 -7.09 -5.76 24.33
C LEU A 997 -6.77 -4.29 24.12
N GLN A 998 -7.48 -3.66 23.19
CA GLN A 998 -7.34 -2.23 22.88
C GLN A 998 -8.69 -1.59 22.54
N SER A 999 -8.77 -0.28 22.70
CA SER A 999 -9.93 0.50 22.25
C SER A 999 -9.82 0.79 20.75
N ASN A 1000 -10.93 0.70 20.02
CA ASN A 1000 -10.99 1.14 18.63
C ASN A 1000 -11.52 2.58 18.57
N TYR A 1001 -10.90 3.41 17.73
CA TYR A 1001 -11.25 4.84 17.64
C TYR A 1001 -12.69 5.11 17.13
N LEU A 1002 -13.30 4.17 16.40
CA LEU A 1002 -14.69 4.26 15.93
C LEU A 1002 -15.67 3.47 16.81
N MET A 1003 -15.29 2.26 17.18
CA MET A 1003 -16.17 1.28 17.83
C MET A 1003 -16.09 1.31 19.36
N GLY A 1004 -15.15 2.07 19.92
CA GLY A 1004 -14.96 2.19 21.36
C GLY A 1004 -14.25 0.98 22.00
N PRO A 1005 -14.34 0.85 23.34
CA PRO A 1005 -13.66 -0.21 24.09
C PRO A 1005 -14.26 -1.60 23.81
N PRO A 1006 -13.49 -2.68 24.05
CA PRO A 1006 -14.02 -4.04 23.99
C PRO A 1006 -15.06 -4.29 25.10
N PRO A 1007 -15.83 -5.40 25.02
CA PRO A 1007 -16.69 -5.84 26.12
C PRO A 1007 -15.95 -5.90 27.47
N ALA A 1008 -16.67 -5.70 28.58
CA ALA A 1008 -16.07 -5.71 29.91
C ALA A 1008 -15.50 -7.09 30.27
N THR A 1009 -14.33 -7.10 30.90
CA THR A 1009 -13.60 -8.31 31.33
C THR A 1009 -13.91 -8.73 32.77
N GLU A 1010 -14.78 -8.00 33.49
CA GLU A 1010 -15.07 -8.20 34.92
C GLU A 1010 -15.47 -9.64 35.28
N THR A 1011 -16.21 -10.31 34.39
CA THR A 1011 -16.61 -11.72 34.60
C THR A 1011 -15.44 -12.69 34.50
N LEU A 1012 -14.43 -12.38 33.67
CA LEU A 1012 -13.20 -13.17 33.57
C LEU A 1012 -12.25 -12.86 34.72
N THR A 1013 -12.04 -11.57 35.03
CA THR A 1013 -11.11 -11.12 36.08
C THR A 1013 -11.62 -11.40 37.49
N ALA A 1014 -12.91 -11.71 37.66
CA ALA A 1014 -13.43 -12.27 38.91
C ALA A 1014 -12.83 -13.65 39.24
N HIS A 1015 -12.32 -14.38 38.25
CA HIS A 1015 -11.61 -15.64 38.49
C HIS A 1015 -10.15 -15.35 38.90
N PRO A 1016 -9.64 -15.94 40.00
CA PRO A 1016 -8.31 -15.61 40.54
C PRO A 1016 -7.14 -15.96 39.60
N ALA A 1017 -7.38 -16.86 38.64
CA ALA A 1017 -6.38 -17.22 37.62
C ALA A 1017 -6.20 -16.14 36.55
N VAL A 1018 -7.11 -15.17 36.40
CA VAL A 1018 -7.08 -14.17 35.33
C VAL A 1018 -6.64 -12.83 35.89
N THR A 1019 -5.63 -12.24 35.26
CA THR A 1019 -5.16 -10.89 35.58
C THR A 1019 -5.11 -10.05 34.32
N GLU A 1020 -5.59 -8.83 34.42
CA GLU A 1020 -5.46 -7.82 33.36
C GLU A 1020 -4.37 -6.83 33.76
N VAL A 1021 -3.42 -6.59 32.85
CA VAL A 1021 -2.27 -5.72 33.11
C VAL A 1021 -2.16 -4.66 32.02
N ASP A 1022 -2.15 -3.40 32.41
CA ASP A 1022 -1.89 -2.26 31.53
C ASP A 1022 -0.47 -2.30 30.94
N ASP A 1023 -0.37 -2.10 29.64
CA ASP A 1023 0.93 -1.88 28.99
C ASP A 1023 1.43 -0.46 29.29
N PRO A 1024 2.69 -0.27 29.71
CA PRO A 1024 3.19 1.05 30.09
C PRO A 1024 3.38 2.02 28.91
N VAL A 1025 3.48 1.52 27.67
CA VAL A 1025 3.84 2.28 26.47
C VAL A 1025 2.65 2.47 25.53
N TYR A 1026 1.86 1.42 25.32
CA TYR A 1026 0.75 1.36 24.37
C TYR A 1026 -0.60 1.36 25.07
N ASP A 1027 -1.64 1.89 24.41
CA ASP A 1027 -3.01 1.89 24.93
C ASP A 1027 -3.65 0.49 24.81
N VAL A 1028 -3.00 -0.49 25.45
CA VAL A 1028 -3.40 -1.89 25.47
C VAL A 1028 -3.39 -2.45 26.89
N ARG A 1029 -4.19 -3.50 27.07
CA ARG A 1029 -4.35 -4.26 28.31
C ARG A 1029 -4.11 -5.74 28.03
N HIS A 1030 -3.11 -6.33 28.66
CA HIS A 1030 -2.76 -7.73 28.49
C HIS A 1030 -3.67 -8.61 29.35
N LEU A 1031 -4.36 -9.56 28.72
CA LEU A 1031 -5.10 -10.59 29.45
C LEU A 1031 -4.16 -11.78 29.72
N ARG A 1032 -3.85 -12.00 30.99
CA ARG A 1032 -2.93 -13.03 31.44
C ARG A 1032 -3.65 -14.09 32.27
N VAL A 1033 -3.24 -15.35 32.14
CA VAL A 1033 -3.82 -16.47 32.88
C VAL A 1033 -2.71 -17.27 33.56
N ASP A 1034 -2.84 -17.51 34.86
CA ASP A 1034 -1.93 -18.36 35.63
C ASP A 1034 -2.24 -19.85 35.41
N PRO A 1035 -1.34 -20.63 34.78
CA PRO A 1035 -1.55 -22.06 34.57
C PRO A 1035 -1.69 -22.86 35.88
N ALA A 1036 -1.07 -22.41 36.98
CA ALA A 1036 -1.08 -23.14 38.25
C ALA A 1036 -2.44 -23.09 38.95
N ALA A 1037 -3.29 -22.12 38.58
CA ALA A 1037 -4.64 -21.95 39.12
C ALA A 1037 -5.73 -22.71 38.33
N LEU A 1038 -5.34 -23.49 37.31
CA LEU A 1038 -6.27 -24.23 36.43
C LEU A 1038 -6.28 -25.72 36.77
N LYS A 1039 -7.43 -26.36 36.60
CA LYS A 1039 -7.62 -27.81 36.89
C LYS A 1039 -7.11 -28.72 35.78
N GLY A 1040 -6.88 -28.20 34.57
CA GLY A 1040 -6.46 -28.98 33.41
C GLY A 1040 -6.86 -28.35 32.07
N PRO A 1041 -6.73 -29.09 30.96
CA PRO A 1041 -7.00 -28.58 29.61
C PRO A 1041 -8.49 -28.30 29.34
N ASP A 1042 -9.40 -28.92 30.11
CA ASP A 1042 -10.85 -28.78 30.00
C ASP A 1042 -11.44 -27.86 31.09
N ASP A 1043 -10.60 -27.01 31.72
CA ASP A 1043 -11.08 -26.05 32.72
C ASP A 1043 -12.11 -25.09 32.09
N PRO A 1044 -13.33 -24.93 32.68
CA PRO A 1044 -14.38 -24.06 32.15
C PRO A 1044 -13.94 -22.60 31.93
N LEU A 1045 -12.92 -22.14 32.66
CA LEU A 1045 -12.36 -20.81 32.43
C LEU A 1045 -11.81 -20.64 31.01
N LEU A 1046 -11.16 -21.67 30.45
CA LEU A 1046 -10.58 -21.59 29.11
C LEU A 1046 -11.67 -21.48 28.03
N ASP A 1047 -12.83 -22.09 28.27
CA ASP A 1047 -14.00 -21.95 27.41
C ASP A 1047 -14.60 -20.54 27.52
N ALA A 1048 -14.64 -19.95 28.72
CA ALA A 1048 -15.06 -18.57 28.92
C ALA A 1048 -14.11 -17.57 28.23
N VAL A 1049 -12.79 -17.82 28.30
CA VAL A 1049 -11.77 -16.99 27.62
C VAL A 1049 -11.90 -17.09 26.10
N ASP A 1050 -12.14 -18.27 25.54
CA ASP A 1050 -12.41 -18.43 24.10
C ASP A 1050 -13.69 -17.71 23.67
N ALA A 1051 -14.78 -17.88 24.42
CA ALA A 1051 -16.05 -17.20 24.15
C ALA A 1051 -15.89 -15.68 24.17
N TYR A 1052 -15.13 -15.17 25.14
CA TYR A 1052 -14.80 -13.75 25.21
C TYR A 1052 -13.97 -13.30 23.98
N LEU A 1053 -12.88 -14.00 23.66
CA LEU A 1053 -12.04 -13.66 22.50
C LEU A 1053 -12.82 -13.71 21.18
N ASP A 1054 -13.76 -14.63 21.05
CA ASP A 1054 -14.65 -14.73 19.88
C ASP A 1054 -15.62 -13.53 19.78
N SER A 1055 -16.03 -12.96 20.92
CA SER A 1055 -16.92 -11.80 20.99
C SER A 1055 -16.26 -10.47 20.63
N VAL A 1056 -14.93 -10.34 20.82
CA VAL A 1056 -14.19 -9.09 20.58
C VAL A 1056 -14.02 -8.80 19.08
N LEU A 1057 -14.16 -7.55 18.63
CA LEU A 1057 -13.95 -7.20 17.22
C LEU A 1057 -12.47 -7.39 16.80
N PRO A 1058 -12.17 -7.72 15.53
CA PRO A 1058 -10.78 -7.89 15.08
C PRO A 1058 -9.85 -6.69 15.36
N SER A 1059 -10.38 -5.47 15.44
CA SER A 1059 -9.63 -4.25 15.75
C SER A 1059 -9.42 -4.00 17.25
N GLN A 1060 -10.10 -4.74 18.13
CA GLN A 1060 -10.10 -4.51 19.58
C GLN A 1060 -9.19 -5.47 20.36
N TRP A 1061 -8.44 -6.34 19.67
CA TRP A 1061 -7.52 -7.28 20.29
C TRP A 1061 -6.23 -7.40 19.49
N LEU A 1062 -5.17 -7.83 20.17
CA LEU A 1062 -3.88 -8.17 19.59
C LEU A 1062 -3.47 -9.59 20.02
N PRO A 1063 -2.74 -10.35 19.18
CA PRO A 1063 -2.23 -11.65 19.58
C PRO A 1063 -1.22 -11.58 20.73
N SER A 1064 -0.82 -12.74 21.25
CA SER A 1064 0.31 -12.82 22.18
C SER A 1064 1.62 -12.41 21.48
N PRO A 1065 2.71 -12.18 22.23
CA PRO A 1065 4.06 -11.96 21.71
C PRO A 1065 4.51 -12.87 20.55
N SER A 1066 4.01 -14.10 20.50
CA SER A 1066 4.30 -15.04 19.39
C SER A 1066 3.69 -14.65 18.02
N GLY A 1067 2.84 -13.63 17.99
CA GLY A 1067 2.00 -13.29 16.84
C GLY A 1067 0.80 -14.23 16.65
N LEU A 1068 0.54 -15.14 17.60
CA LEU A 1068 -0.64 -16.01 17.64
C LEU A 1068 -1.40 -15.85 18.97
N PRO A 1069 -2.72 -16.10 19.02
CA PRO A 1069 -3.45 -16.21 20.29
C PRO A 1069 -3.06 -17.50 21.02
N ALA A 1070 -2.78 -17.43 22.33
CA ALA A 1070 -2.15 -18.53 23.07
C ALA A 1070 -3.11 -19.39 23.93
N VAL A 1071 -4.44 -19.16 23.87
CA VAL A 1071 -5.42 -19.94 24.64
C VAL A 1071 -5.36 -21.44 24.29
N ALA A 1072 -5.22 -21.75 23.00
CA ALA A 1072 -5.10 -23.13 22.51
C ALA A 1072 -3.77 -23.78 22.92
N ASP A 1073 -2.70 -23.00 22.98
CA ASP A 1073 -1.38 -23.45 23.42
C ASP A 1073 -1.35 -23.72 24.92
N LEU A 1074 -2.03 -22.90 25.73
CA LEU A 1074 -2.21 -23.16 27.15
C LEU A 1074 -2.96 -24.48 27.40
N ARG A 1075 -4.02 -24.77 26.64
CA ARG A 1075 -4.71 -26.08 26.72
C ARG A 1075 -3.78 -27.25 26.43
N LEU A 1076 -2.93 -27.15 25.40
CA LEU A 1076 -1.91 -28.18 25.13
C LEU A 1076 -0.95 -28.34 26.30
N LEU A 1077 -0.44 -27.21 26.81
CA LEU A 1077 0.53 -27.20 27.89
C LEU A 1077 -0.01 -27.88 29.16
N LEU A 1078 -1.30 -27.73 29.45
CA LEU A 1078 -1.99 -28.37 30.58
C LEU A 1078 -2.32 -29.85 30.36
N SER A 1079 -2.17 -30.38 29.14
CA SER A 1079 -2.64 -31.71 28.76
C SER A 1079 -1.58 -32.81 29.00
N ASP A 1080 -1.99 -33.89 29.67
CA ASP A 1080 -1.16 -35.09 29.82
C ASP A 1080 -0.82 -35.76 28.47
N ASP A 1081 -1.70 -35.62 27.48
CA ASP A 1081 -1.46 -36.11 26.11
C ASP A 1081 -0.27 -35.41 25.46
N PHE A 1082 -0.13 -34.10 25.70
CA PHE A 1082 0.99 -33.32 25.19
C PHE A 1082 2.30 -33.74 25.87
N ALA A 1083 2.28 -33.95 27.18
CA ALA A 1083 3.42 -34.51 27.90
C ALA A 1083 3.77 -35.93 27.41
N ALA A 1084 2.77 -36.76 27.12
CA ALA A 1084 2.96 -38.09 26.54
C ALA A 1084 3.53 -38.03 25.12
N LEU A 1085 3.11 -37.04 24.32
CA LEU A 1085 3.69 -36.77 23.00
C LEU A 1085 5.18 -36.44 23.11
N GLY A 1086 5.57 -35.56 24.05
CA GLY A 1086 6.98 -35.26 24.33
C GLY A 1086 7.82 -36.51 24.61
N ARG A 1087 7.38 -37.34 25.56
CA ARG A 1087 8.05 -38.62 25.90
C ARG A 1087 8.14 -39.57 24.71
N HIS A 1088 7.04 -39.73 23.96
CA HIS A 1088 7.00 -40.57 22.76
C HIS A 1088 8.01 -40.11 21.70
N LEU A 1089 8.16 -38.80 21.50
CA LEU A 1089 9.11 -38.23 20.54
C LEU A 1089 10.57 -38.40 20.97
N THR A 1090 10.88 -38.21 22.26
CA THR A 1090 12.23 -38.41 22.79
C THR A 1090 12.70 -39.86 22.65
N THR A 1091 11.81 -40.83 22.88
CA THR A 1091 12.10 -42.27 22.69
C THR A 1091 12.02 -42.75 21.23
N GLY A 1092 11.73 -41.84 20.29
CA GLY A 1092 11.46 -42.17 18.89
C GLY A 1092 12.70 -42.56 18.07
N THR A 1093 13.91 -42.33 18.56
CA THR A 1093 15.17 -42.69 17.88
C THR A 1093 15.37 -44.20 17.71
N GLU A 1094 14.75 -45.00 18.58
CA GLU A 1094 14.80 -46.47 18.56
C GLU A 1094 13.77 -47.10 17.60
N ARG A 1095 12.91 -46.29 16.96
CA ARG A 1095 11.80 -46.77 16.15
C ARG A 1095 12.15 -46.81 14.65
N PRO A 1096 11.54 -47.73 13.87
CA PRO A 1096 11.75 -47.79 12.43
C PRO A 1096 11.35 -46.49 11.72
N ALA A 1097 12.22 -46.00 10.83
CA ALA A 1097 11.97 -44.76 10.09
C ALA A 1097 10.70 -44.84 9.22
N GLY A 1098 9.94 -43.74 9.14
CA GLY A 1098 8.72 -43.62 8.32
C GLY A 1098 7.57 -42.86 8.99
N TRP A 1099 6.46 -42.69 8.27
CA TRP A 1099 5.31 -41.90 8.76
C TRP A 1099 4.46 -42.69 9.77
N GLU A 1100 4.31 -42.18 10.98
CA GLU A 1100 3.47 -42.78 12.03
C GLU A 1100 1.97 -42.65 11.74
N GLN A 1101 1.59 -41.79 10.79
CA GLN A 1101 0.24 -41.72 10.23
C GLN A 1101 -0.14 -43.00 9.47
N HIS A 1102 0.82 -43.86 9.12
CA HIS A 1102 0.56 -45.19 8.62
C HIS A 1102 0.31 -46.17 9.79
N PRO A 1103 -0.92 -46.65 10.00
CA PRO A 1103 -1.26 -47.49 11.15
C PRO A 1103 -0.48 -48.80 11.20
N GLU A 1104 -0.03 -49.37 10.08
CA GLU A 1104 0.82 -50.57 10.13
C GLU A 1104 2.19 -50.32 10.77
N ARG A 1105 2.62 -49.06 10.86
CA ARG A 1105 3.88 -48.68 11.51
C ARG A 1105 3.68 -48.32 12.97
N SER A 1106 2.62 -47.58 13.28
CA SER A 1106 2.38 -47.10 14.65
C SER A 1106 1.60 -48.09 15.51
N VAL A 1107 0.64 -48.82 14.93
CA VAL A 1107 -0.28 -49.74 15.63
C VAL A 1107 -0.64 -50.97 14.76
N PRO A 1108 0.33 -51.79 14.34
CA PRO A 1108 0.08 -52.94 13.44
C PRO A 1108 -0.97 -53.93 13.98
N HIS A 1109 -1.01 -54.12 15.30
CA HIS A 1109 -2.00 -54.98 15.96
C HIS A 1109 -3.45 -54.46 15.76
N LEU A 1110 -3.67 -53.15 15.75
CA LEU A 1110 -4.99 -52.56 15.48
C LEU A 1110 -5.39 -52.70 14.02
N VAL A 1111 -4.43 -52.69 13.08
CA VAL A 1111 -4.72 -52.96 11.67
C VAL A 1111 -5.23 -54.40 11.50
N GLU A 1112 -4.56 -55.36 12.13
CA GLU A 1112 -4.97 -56.77 12.11
C GLU A 1112 -6.33 -56.98 12.77
N GLU A 1113 -6.58 -56.29 13.88
CA GLU A 1113 -7.87 -56.34 14.56
C GLU A 1113 -8.99 -55.72 13.69
N CYS A 1114 -8.76 -54.54 13.11
CA CYS A 1114 -9.72 -53.87 12.22
C CYS A 1114 -10.00 -54.71 10.96
N ALA A 1115 -8.94 -55.26 10.35
CA ALA A 1115 -9.04 -56.17 9.20
C ALA A 1115 -9.92 -57.38 9.53
N ARG A 1116 -9.68 -58.03 10.68
CA ARG A 1116 -10.49 -59.18 11.13
C ARG A 1116 -11.92 -58.79 11.46
N ALA A 1117 -12.11 -57.67 12.16
CA ALA A 1117 -13.43 -57.23 12.63
C ALA A 1117 -14.39 -56.83 11.49
N TYR A 1118 -13.84 -56.34 10.38
CA TYR A 1118 -14.60 -55.87 9.21
C TYR A 1118 -14.40 -56.69 7.94
N GLY A 1119 -13.60 -57.76 7.97
CA GLY A 1119 -13.33 -58.60 6.80
C GLY A 1119 -12.60 -57.84 5.68
N LEU A 1120 -11.70 -56.92 6.05
CA LEU A 1120 -10.95 -56.08 5.14
C LEU A 1120 -9.51 -56.59 4.97
N SER A 1121 -8.89 -56.25 3.85
CA SER A 1121 -7.45 -56.32 3.68
C SER A 1121 -6.74 -55.36 4.65
N ARG A 1122 -5.45 -55.60 4.91
CA ARG A 1122 -4.64 -54.72 5.77
C ARG A 1122 -4.57 -53.29 5.23
N ASP A 1123 -4.60 -53.13 3.91
CA ASP A 1123 -4.58 -51.81 3.26
C ASP A 1123 -5.91 -51.08 3.48
N ALA A 1124 -7.04 -51.72 3.22
CA ALA A 1124 -8.37 -51.12 3.47
C ALA A 1124 -8.60 -50.83 4.95
N ALA A 1125 -8.13 -51.70 5.86
CA ALA A 1125 -8.17 -51.47 7.31
C ALA A 1125 -7.29 -50.28 7.73
N SER A 1126 -6.08 -50.17 7.18
CA SER A 1126 -5.19 -49.03 7.43
C SER A 1126 -5.80 -47.70 6.96
N LEU A 1127 -6.40 -47.70 5.76
CA LEU A 1127 -7.12 -46.53 5.25
C LEU A 1127 -8.32 -46.17 6.15
N HIS A 1128 -9.06 -47.16 6.64
CA HIS A 1128 -10.18 -46.93 7.55
C HIS A 1128 -9.73 -46.27 8.86
N LEU A 1129 -8.67 -46.76 9.50
CA LEU A 1129 -8.12 -46.19 10.74
C LEU A 1129 -7.62 -44.75 10.53
N MET A 1130 -6.97 -44.45 9.39
CA MET A 1130 -6.60 -43.07 9.04
C MET A 1130 -7.82 -42.16 8.91
N LEU A 1131 -8.86 -42.62 8.21
CA LEU A 1131 -10.11 -41.86 8.08
C LEU A 1131 -10.80 -41.68 9.43
N LEU A 1132 -10.67 -42.62 10.36
CA LEU A 1132 -11.27 -42.59 11.70
C LEU A 1132 -10.59 -41.58 12.62
N ALA A 1133 -9.26 -41.52 12.60
CA ALA A 1133 -8.49 -40.77 13.60
C ALA A 1133 -7.93 -39.43 13.12
N LEU A 1134 -7.44 -39.34 11.88
CA LEU A 1134 -6.57 -38.23 11.46
C LEU A 1134 -7.36 -36.97 11.08
N PRO A 1135 -6.80 -35.77 11.35
CA PRO A 1135 -7.43 -34.49 10.99
C PRO A 1135 -7.40 -34.19 9.49
N ASP A 1136 -6.43 -34.72 8.74
CA ASP A 1136 -6.20 -34.38 7.33
C ASP A 1136 -5.84 -35.57 6.41
N PRO A 1137 -6.62 -36.68 6.41
CA PRO A 1137 -6.36 -37.86 5.58
C PRO A 1137 -6.74 -37.62 4.11
N THR A 1138 -6.19 -36.59 3.48
CA THR A 1138 -6.38 -36.33 2.04
C THR A 1138 -5.74 -37.46 1.21
N ASP A 1139 -6.24 -37.73 0.01
CA ASP A 1139 -5.69 -38.79 -0.86
C ASP A 1139 -4.21 -38.55 -1.18
N ARG A 1140 -3.79 -37.27 -1.18
CA ARG A 1140 -2.37 -36.90 -1.32
C ARG A 1140 -1.59 -37.31 -0.08
N ASN A 1141 -2.04 -36.93 1.10
CA ASN A 1141 -1.36 -37.23 2.36
C ASN A 1141 -1.28 -38.73 2.62
N VAL A 1142 -2.37 -39.47 2.41
CA VAL A 1142 -2.40 -40.93 2.59
C VAL A 1142 -1.35 -41.61 1.70
N ARG A 1143 -1.27 -41.22 0.42
CA ARG A 1143 -0.24 -41.76 -0.49
C ARG A 1143 1.19 -41.37 -0.07
N THR A 1144 1.39 -40.16 0.44
CA THR A 1144 2.68 -39.73 0.99
C THR A 1144 3.08 -40.55 2.22
N TRP A 1145 2.16 -40.79 3.15
CA TRP A 1145 2.45 -41.53 4.39
C TRP A 1145 2.67 -43.02 4.17
N THR A 1146 1.89 -43.63 3.28
CA THR A 1146 1.94 -45.06 2.97
C THR A 1146 3.03 -45.43 1.96
N GLY A 1147 3.40 -44.49 1.07
CA GLY A 1147 4.21 -44.78 -0.11
C GLY A 1147 3.49 -45.62 -1.17
N TRP A 1148 2.16 -45.78 -1.07
CA TRP A 1148 1.41 -46.59 -2.02
C TRP A 1148 1.39 -45.97 -3.42
N LYS A 1149 1.62 -46.82 -4.43
CA LYS A 1149 1.40 -46.46 -5.83
C LYS A 1149 -0.10 -46.21 -6.09
N PRO A 1150 -0.47 -45.38 -7.08
CA PRO A 1150 -1.88 -45.06 -7.35
C PRO A 1150 -2.81 -46.26 -7.55
N GLY A 1151 -2.32 -47.37 -8.12
CA GLY A 1151 -3.11 -48.60 -8.30
C GLY A 1151 -3.52 -49.23 -6.95
N ARG A 1152 -2.54 -49.53 -6.10
CA ARG A 1152 -2.75 -50.09 -4.75
C ARG A 1152 -3.67 -49.22 -3.89
N PHE A 1153 -3.51 -47.90 -3.93
CA PHE A 1153 -4.41 -46.98 -3.23
C PHE A 1153 -5.86 -47.08 -3.72
N LYS A 1154 -6.09 -47.15 -5.03
CA LYS A 1154 -7.44 -47.31 -5.60
C LYS A 1154 -8.08 -48.64 -5.26
N GLU A 1155 -7.29 -49.72 -5.18
CA GLU A 1155 -7.78 -51.03 -4.75
C GLU A 1155 -8.27 -50.99 -3.31
N ALA A 1156 -7.45 -50.46 -2.39
CA ALA A 1156 -7.83 -50.26 -0.99
C ALA A 1156 -9.06 -49.34 -0.83
N GLU A 1157 -9.14 -48.27 -1.64
CA GLU A 1157 -10.28 -47.36 -1.67
C GLU A 1157 -11.57 -48.05 -2.16
N ALA A 1158 -11.48 -48.87 -3.20
CA ALA A 1158 -12.61 -49.60 -3.75
C ALA A 1158 -13.12 -50.67 -2.78
N GLU A 1159 -12.21 -51.43 -2.17
CA GLU A 1159 -12.55 -52.42 -1.14
C GLU A 1159 -13.21 -51.77 0.08
N LEU A 1160 -12.62 -50.70 0.62
CA LEU A 1160 -13.17 -50.01 1.78
C LEU A 1160 -14.55 -49.41 1.46
N ALA A 1161 -14.75 -48.86 0.27
CA ALA A 1161 -16.06 -48.36 -0.18
C ALA A 1161 -17.10 -49.49 -0.25
N ALA A 1162 -16.72 -50.68 -0.73
CA ALA A 1162 -17.61 -51.84 -0.82
C ALA A 1162 -18.03 -52.39 0.55
N SER A 1163 -17.26 -52.12 1.62
CA SER A 1163 -17.54 -52.59 2.98
C SER A 1163 -18.74 -51.92 3.66
N GLY A 1164 -19.26 -50.82 3.10
CA GLY A 1164 -20.36 -50.03 3.69
C GLY A 1164 -19.97 -49.23 4.95
N ARG A 1165 -18.71 -49.25 5.37
CA ARG A 1165 -18.21 -48.51 6.56
C ARG A 1165 -17.92 -47.04 6.30
N VAL A 1166 -17.83 -46.67 5.04
CA VAL A 1166 -17.54 -45.31 4.57
C VAL A 1166 -18.51 -44.94 3.46
N LEU A 1167 -18.68 -43.64 3.25
CA LEU A 1167 -19.49 -43.08 2.18
C LEU A 1167 -18.58 -42.48 1.11
N ARG A 1168 -18.94 -42.67 -0.16
CA ARG A 1168 -18.32 -41.96 -1.28
C ARG A 1168 -19.07 -40.65 -1.49
N ALA A 1169 -18.37 -39.53 -1.33
CA ALA A 1169 -18.97 -38.20 -1.45
C ALA A 1169 -17.96 -37.20 -2.04
N VAL A 1170 -18.44 -36.00 -2.40
CA VAL A 1170 -17.57 -34.88 -2.77
C VAL A 1170 -17.78 -33.76 -1.76
N ARG A 1171 -16.78 -33.52 -0.93
CA ARG A 1171 -16.79 -32.42 0.06
C ARG A 1171 -15.77 -31.34 -0.35
N PRO A 1172 -16.19 -30.07 -0.46
CA PRO A 1172 -15.28 -28.98 -0.77
C PRO A 1172 -14.06 -28.98 0.14
N ARG A 1173 -12.87 -28.85 -0.44
CA ARG A 1173 -11.56 -28.78 0.26
C ARG A 1173 -11.13 -30.03 1.04
N ALA A 1174 -11.93 -31.09 1.14
CA ALA A 1174 -11.55 -32.30 1.88
C ALA A 1174 -10.40 -33.08 1.22
N GLY A 1175 -10.24 -32.97 -0.11
CA GLY A 1175 -9.14 -33.58 -0.84
C GLY A 1175 -9.10 -35.11 -0.81
N ARG A 1176 -10.26 -35.75 -0.56
CA ARG A 1176 -10.48 -37.20 -0.52
C ARG A 1176 -11.86 -37.58 -1.03
N SER A 1177 -12.03 -38.84 -1.42
CA SER A 1177 -13.29 -39.41 -1.95
C SER A 1177 -14.11 -40.23 -0.94
N LEU A 1178 -13.48 -40.70 0.15
CA LEU A 1178 -14.12 -41.52 1.19
C LEU A 1178 -14.26 -40.77 2.52
N PHE A 1179 -15.39 -40.97 3.19
CA PHE A 1179 -15.78 -40.26 4.41
C PHE A 1179 -16.43 -41.20 5.41
N LEU A 1180 -16.28 -40.96 6.71
CA LEU A 1180 -17.07 -41.68 7.71
C LEU A 1180 -18.54 -41.22 7.65
N PRO A 1181 -19.51 -42.10 7.93
CA PRO A 1181 -20.89 -41.67 8.15
C PRO A 1181 -21.00 -40.71 9.34
N GLY A 1182 -21.78 -39.64 9.20
CA GLY A 1182 -22.08 -38.68 10.27
C GLY A 1182 -21.97 -37.22 9.85
N ALA A 1183 -22.27 -36.32 10.79
CA ALA A 1183 -22.25 -34.88 10.57
C ALA A 1183 -20.85 -34.35 10.21
N TRP A 1184 -20.82 -33.35 9.35
CA TRP A 1184 -19.61 -32.73 8.84
C TRP A 1184 -19.45 -31.30 9.36
N GLN A 1185 -18.21 -30.91 9.68
CA GLN A 1185 -17.90 -29.53 10.07
C GLN A 1185 -17.02 -28.85 9.02
N ASP A 1186 -17.60 -27.87 8.33
CA ASP A 1186 -16.87 -26.94 7.48
C ASP A 1186 -16.00 -25.99 8.30
N ARG A 1187 -14.78 -25.72 7.82
CA ARG A 1187 -13.79 -24.91 8.55
C ARG A 1187 -13.02 -24.01 7.61
N LYS A 1188 -12.72 -22.78 8.02
CA LYS A 1188 -11.94 -21.84 7.20
C LYS A 1188 -10.46 -22.27 7.10
N PRO A 1189 -9.77 -21.97 5.97
CA PRO A 1189 -8.35 -22.31 5.88
C PRO A 1189 -7.54 -21.49 6.89
N PRO A 1190 -6.47 -22.06 7.48
CA PRO A 1190 -5.70 -23.20 6.97
C PRO A 1190 -6.25 -24.58 7.35
N ARG A 1191 -7.30 -24.67 8.17
CA ARG A 1191 -7.88 -25.92 8.64
C ARG A 1191 -8.72 -26.62 7.57
N LEU A 1192 -8.53 -27.92 7.42
CA LEU A 1192 -9.41 -28.74 6.59
C LEU A 1192 -10.73 -29.02 7.32
N PRO A 1193 -11.84 -29.13 6.58
CA PRO A 1193 -13.10 -29.65 7.12
C PRO A 1193 -12.94 -31.10 7.60
N VAL A 1194 -13.65 -31.46 8.67
CA VAL A 1194 -13.53 -32.76 9.36
C VAL A 1194 -14.89 -33.31 9.79
N GLU A 1195 -14.96 -34.61 10.01
CA GLU A 1195 -16.12 -35.26 10.62
C GLU A 1195 -16.30 -34.81 12.08
N VAL A 1196 -17.53 -34.45 12.48
CA VAL A 1196 -17.86 -34.02 13.86
C VAL A 1196 -17.47 -35.08 14.89
N SER A 1197 -17.55 -36.36 14.51
CA SER A 1197 -17.16 -37.50 15.34
C SER A 1197 -15.68 -37.49 15.78
N LYS A 1198 -14.82 -36.72 15.10
CA LYS A 1198 -13.40 -36.56 15.43
C LYS A 1198 -13.13 -35.46 16.45
N LEU A 1199 -14.08 -34.56 16.71
CA LEU A 1199 -13.85 -33.42 17.60
C LEU A 1199 -13.51 -33.84 19.03
N GLY A 1200 -14.07 -34.98 19.50
CA GLY A 1200 -13.71 -35.55 20.80
C GLY A 1200 -12.29 -36.12 20.87
N LEU A 1201 -11.70 -36.48 19.73
CA LEU A 1201 -10.32 -36.98 19.63
C LEU A 1201 -9.31 -35.85 19.37
N LEU A 1202 -9.79 -34.72 18.87
CA LEU A 1202 -9.00 -33.57 18.46
C LEU A 1202 -9.52 -32.33 19.21
N PRO A 1203 -9.18 -32.16 20.50
CA PRO A 1203 -9.76 -31.11 21.34
C PRO A 1203 -9.56 -29.70 20.77
N LEU A 1204 -8.44 -29.46 20.08
CA LEU A 1204 -8.13 -28.17 19.42
C LEU A 1204 -8.76 -28.00 18.03
N ALA A 1205 -9.53 -28.99 17.56
CA ALA A 1205 -10.25 -28.90 16.30
C ALA A 1205 -11.50 -28.03 16.40
N ARG A 1206 -12.02 -27.76 17.62
CA ARG A 1206 -13.13 -26.83 17.86
C ARG A 1206 -12.85 -25.47 17.22
N GLU A 1207 -13.90 -24.83 16.71
CA GLU A 1207 -13.80 -23.56 16.00
C GLU A 1207 -13.89 -22.39 16.98
N HIS A 1208 -12.73 -21.84 17.31
CA HIS A 1208 -12.55 -20.61 18.07
C HIS A 1208 -11.49 -19.75 17.37
N ARG A 1209 -11.46 -18.46 17.66
CA ARG A 1209 -10.42 -17.55 17.16
C ARG A 1209 -9.03 -18.04 17.57
N SER A 1210 -8.87 -18.48 18.82
CA SER A 1210 -7.61 -19.00 19.37
C SER A 1210 -7.03 -20.17 18.58
N THR A 1211 -7.90 -20.99 17.98
CA THR A 1211 -7.51 -22.19 17.26
C THR A 1211 -7.38 -21.92 15.75
N SER A 1212 -8.13 -20.96 15.19
CA SER A 1212 -8.33 -20.72 13.75
C SER A 1212 -7.08 -20.44 12.89
N HIS A 1213 -5.95 -20.08 13.51
CA HIS A 1213 -4.74 -19.61 12.82
C HIS A 1213 -3.78 -20.72 12.38
N LEU A 1214 -3.92 -21.95 12.89
CA LEU A 1214 -3.03 -23.06 12.58
C LEU A 1214 -3.85 -24.30 12.16
N ALA A 1215 -3.30 -25.11 11.26
CA ALA A 1215 -3.87 -26.40 10.89
C ALA A 1215 -4.17 -27.27 12.12
N ALA A 1216 -5.20 -28.11 12.05
CA ALA A 1216 -5.49 -29.02 13.15
C ALA A 1216 -4.46 -30.16 13.15
N VAL A 1217 -3.77 -30.33 14.27
CA VAL A 1217 -2.81 -31.41 14.49
C VAL A 1217 -3.15 -32.13 15.80
N PRO A 1218 -2.86 -33.45 15.91
CA PRO A 1218 -3.09 -34.18 17.15
C PRO A 1218 -2.22 -33.68 18.30
N SER A 1219 -2.76 -33.69 19.53
CA SER A 1219 -2.04 -33.35 20.76
C SER A 1219 -1.37 -34.55 21.44
N ALA A 1220 -1.71 -35.77 21.02
CA ALA A 1220 -1.23 -37.03 21.59
C ALA A 1220 -0.39 -37.82 20.57
N PRO A 1221 0.40 -38.83 21.01
CA PRO A 1221 0.99 -39.81 20.11
C PRO A 1221 -0.06 -40.43 19.17
N LEU A 1222 0.30 -40.63 17.90
CA LEU A 1222 -0.64 -41.19 16.91
C LEU A 1222 -1.11 -42.60 17.26
N SER A 1223 -0.27 -43.39 17.94
CA SER A 1223 -0.67 -44.71 18.46
C SER A 1223 -1.84 -44.60 19.42
N THR A 1224 -1.76 -43.71 20.41
CA THR A 1224 -2.84 -43.42 21.36
C THR A 1224 -4.08 -42.91 20.66
N LEU A 1225 -3.91 -42.03 19.65
CA LEU A 1225 -5.03 -41.50 18.87
C LEU A 1225 -5.76 -42.61 18.11
N PHE A 1226 -5.05 -43.51 17.43
CA PHE A 1226 -5.65 -44.64 16.72
C PHE A 1226 -6.37 -45.60 17.67
N THR A 1227 -5.79 -45.91 18.82
CA THR A 1227 -6.42 -46.75 19.85
C THR A 1227 -7.75 -46.15 20.31
N ARG A 1228 -7.76 -44.88 20.74
CA ARG A 1228 -8.98 -44.20 21.20
C ARG A 1228 -10.03 -44.11 20.10
N ALA A 1229 -9.61 -43.84 18.87
CA ALA A 1229 -10.51 -43.75 17.74
C ALA A 1229 -11.18 -45.11 17.46
N TRP A 1230 -10.42 -46.20 17.50
CA TRP A 1230 -10.91 -47.55 17.29
C TRP A 1230 -11.82 -48.04 18.43
N GLU A 1231 -11.45 -47.79 19.69
CA GLU A 1231 -12.30 -48.07 20.86
C GLU A 1231 -13.64 -47.33 20.81
N GLY A 1232 -13.62 -46.05 20.41
CA GLY A 1232 -14.81 -45.25 20.19
C GLY A 1232 -15.70 -45.78 19.06
N ALA A 1233 -15.12 -46.33 17.99
CA ALA A 1233 -15.88 -46.97 16.92
C ALA A 1233 -16.49 -48.32 17.35
N ARG A 1234 -15.77 -49.08 18.19
CA ARG A 1234 -16.25 -50.36 18.75
C ARG A 1234 -17.38 -50.18 19.75
N THR A 1235 -17.31 -49.17 20.61
CA THR A 1235 -18.35 -48.90 21.63
C THR A 1235 -19.65 -48.42 21.03
N ARG A 1236 -19.65 -47.72 19.89
CA ARG A 1236 -20.87 -47.40 19.13
C ARG A 1236 -21.51 -48.60 18.41
N ARG A 1237 -20.90 -49.79 18.49
CA ARG A 1237 -21.37 -51.05 17.90
C ARG A 1237 -22.10 -51.94 18.91
N GLY A 1238 -21.92 -51.69 20.21
CA GLY A 1238 -22.71 -52.29 21.29
C GLY A 1238 -23.89 -51.41 21.61
#